data_AF-A0A3M1FC70-F1
#
_entry.id   AF-A0A3M1FC70-F1
#
_cell.length_a   1.000
_cell.length_b   1.000
_cell.length_c   1.000
_cell.angle_alpha   90.00
_cell.angle_beta   90.00
_cell.angle_gamma   90.00
#
_symmetry.space_group_name_H-M   'P 1'
#
loop_
_entity.id
_entity.type
_entity.pdbx_description
1 polymer ?
#
loop_
_entity_poly.entity_id
_entity_poly.type
_entity_poly.pdbx_seq_one_letter_code
_entity_poly.pdbx_strand_id
1 'polypeptide(L)'
;MRTKILIGTAIIFLMLPFVEGKDIGCTMFPGSSINNVYIDCVNDDAGQCDEYVGGNYDMKCKFTVTGSVTGATIYYQDNSEGSWATIPTSDTDIDCSGLGCYQKNAVTNTWYSKNIDAEGISTQNIRCKVVCGSIVKYSATEESEVVSSDNSVPSLEMQFPNDGFVQDVKDGNVIDVNFTVSDESGVDVVQWSNDSGSTWVTRPDLNNFTLGLNLGWNNISLRANDTVGNGFNYTSAVVYYLYCGQGGYNGSGDWNVSGNVVCADQSFTMQGNLTIESTGNLTLDNVTLIMNNSAGNGTSNILNELEGKLKIENSNISTTSNFYKISNKEGSSFFMTSSGISGSGYETLTGNNSIIFENVDGDCDIINSVISDSDILVIYRNASNCMIDNSTLRNGTDYGILVEWSDPSLNIKVNNTVFENAKIWVLAEPNLNVYNSLLNHSGYYTNGALGVMSGLIKNSIIIDSINHTAVKNLDGVLIRNGSVITVSNNSKNIEINDSSFSTYFANNITTRNTDITLYRNMTDFHILNGTITMGFSDGANYYVNEGVVENSSSNAFSFFDDYFSEANFTLIDVEIINSSAEDFEISTFGHNVNLLLINVSGDADVNYNDYGGEYSITRKWYLDVFVQDKHGNPISGANVTGFNASYSEIFSELTNTSGWITRQNVTQYWENSTTRINATPHNITMTYEEDEQEKRITMNENKIITFTTNPKKKSELLTLMMMAITGIILVTRK
;
A
#
# COMPACT_ATOMS: atom_id res chain seq x y z
N MET A 1 -1.68 -37.22 18.11
CA MET A 1 -2.99 -37.91 18.03
C MET A 1 -3.99 -37.23 18.96
N ARG A 2 -4.86 -36.37 18.42
CA ARG A 2 -6.18 -36.04 18.98
C ARG A 2 -7.09 -35.73 17.79
N THR A 3 -7.95 -36.69 17.49
CA THR A 3 -9.01 -36.63 16.48
C THR A 3 -10.14 -35.73 16.99
N LYS A 4 -10.57 -34.74 16.20
CA LYS A 4 -11.84 -34.03 16.41
C LYS A 4 -12.79 -34.37 15.28
N ILE A 5 -13.97 -34.80 15.72
CA ILE A 5 -15.08 -35.31 14.95
C ILE A 5 -15.91 -34.14 14.39
N LEU A 6 -16.30 -34.32 13.13
CA LEU A 6 -17.23 -33.54 12.33
C LEU A 6 -18.67 -33.79 12.82
N ILE A 7 -19.43 -32.75 13.12
CA ILE A 7 -20.90 -32.79 13.16
C ILE A 7 -21.41 -31.57 12.40
N GLY A 8 -21.93 -31.82 11.20
CA GLY A 8 -22.64 -30.84 10.39
C GLY A 8 -24.11 -30.80 10.80
N THR A 9 -24.68 -29.60 10.80
CA THR A 9 -26.12 -29.40 10.85
C THR A 9 -26.48 -28.47 9.70
N ALA A 10 -27.13 -29.03 8.68
CA ALA A 10 -27.72 -28.30 7.58
C ALA A 10 -29.10 -27.79 8.02
N ILE A 11 -29.36 -26.49 7.87
CA ILE A 11 -30.71 -25.92 7.97
C ILE A 11 -31.13 -25.54 6.56
N ILE A 12 -32.19 -26.20 6.10
CA ILE A 12 -32.92 -25.96 4.86
C ILE A 12 -33.88 -24.80 5.12
N PHE A 13 -33.77 -23.70 4.39
CA PHE A 13 -34.84 -22.70 4.28
C PHE A 13 -35.52 -22.85 2.91
N LEU A 14 -36.77 -23.30 2.96
CA LEU A 14 -37.72 -23.31 1.86
C LEU A 14 -38.10 -21.85 1.52
N MET A 15 -37.86 -21.44 0.28
CA MET A 15 -38.48 -20.27 -0.32
C MET A 15 -39.92 -20.60 -0.75
N LEU A 16 -40.88 -19.78 -0.36
CA LEU A 16 -42.13 -19.53 -1.09
C LEU A 16 -42.55 -18.06 -0.90
N PRO A 17 -43.25 -17.46 -1.88
CA PRO A 17 -43.16 -16.03 -2.19
C PRO A 17 -44.17 -15.18 -1.40
N PHE A 18 -43.77 -13.95 -1.06
CA PHE A 18 -44.68 -12.92 -0.58
C PHE A 18 -45.30 -12.17 -1.76
N VAL A 19 -46.62 -12.02 -1.68
CA VAL A 19 -47.50 -11.30 -2.58
C VAL A 19 -47.53 -9.83 -2.14
N GLU A 20 -47.20 -8.91 -3.05
CA GLU A 20 -47.33 -7.46 -2.82
C GLU A 20 -48.81 -7.07 -2.69
N GLY A 21 -49.13 -6.43 -1.56
CA GLY A 21 -50.43 -5.87 -1.26
C GLY A 21 -50.49 -4.38 -1.63
N LYS A 22 -51.50 -4.05 -2.43
CA LYS A 22 -52.08 -2.72 -2.72
C LYS A 22 -51.87 -1.65 -1.64
N ASP A 23 -51.33 -0.50 -2.05
CA ASP A 23 -51.57 0.77 -1.40
C ASP A 23 -52.86 1.43 -1.90
N ILE A 24 -53.64 1.93 -0.94
CA ILE A 24 -54.89 2.70 -1.12
C ILE A 24 -54.53 4.17 -0.88
N GLY A 25 -54.65 4.99 -1.92
CA GLY A 25 -54.50 6.44 -1.82
C GLY A 25 -55.77 7.13 -1.30
N CYS A 26 -55.60 8.29 -0.66
CA CYS A 26 -56.67 9.26 -0.41
C CYS A 26 -56.18 10.70 -0.61
N THR A 27 -57.01 11.47 -1.32
CA THR A 27 -56.86 12.85 -1.81
C THR A 27 -57.22 13.91 -0.75
N MET A 28 -56.75 15.15 -0.93
CA MET A 28 -57.02 16.34 -0.08
C MET A 28 -57.66 17.49 -0.88
N PHE A 29 -58.46 18.35 -0.23
CA PHE A 29 -58.86 19.71 -0.67
C PHE A 29 -59.05 20.68 0.55
N PRO A 30 -59.12 22.04 0.35
CA PRO A 30 -58.30 23.03 1.08
C PRO A 30 -59.05 23.98 2.04
N GLY A 31 -58.29 24.72 2.89
CA GLY A 31 -58.77 25.98 3.48
C GLY A 31 -58.02 26.47 4.73
N SER A 32 -57.36 27.62 4.61
CA SER A 32 -56.63 28.44 5.62
C SER A 32 -55.24 27.95 6.08
N SER A 33 -54.23 28.81 5.90
CA SER A 33 -52.83 28.56 6.21
C SER A 33 -52.42 29.22 7.53
N ILE A 34 -51.70 28.47 8.36
CA ILE A 34 -50.78 29.03 9.36
C ILE A 34 -49.44 29.12 8.65
N ASN A 35 -48.99 30.33 8.34
CA ASN A 35 -47.69 30.54 7.73
C ASN A 35 -46.63 30.55 8.85
N ASN A 36 -46.14 29.34 9.15
CA ASN A 36 -44.89 29.04 9.86
C ASN A 36 -44.95 29.06 11.40
N VAL A 37 -44.57 27.93 11.98
CA VAL A 37 -44.03 27.81 13.34
C VAL A 37 -42.58 27.42 13.16
N TYR A 38 -41.66 28.23 13.68
CA TYR A 38 -40.22 27.94 13.65
C TYR A 38 -39.82 27.28 14.96
N ILE A 39 -39.10 26.16 14.85
CA ILE A 39 -38.40 25.52 15.96
C ILE A 39 -36.93 25.65 15.64
N ASP A 40 -36.25 26.57 16.31
CA ASP A 40 -34.80 26.65 16.26
C ASP A 40 -34.24 25.82 17.42
N CYS A 41 -33.51 24.77 17.08
CA CYS A 41 -32.64 24.07 18.02
C CYS A 41 -31.23 24.60 17.80
N VAL A 42 -30.81 25.54 18.62
CA VAL A 42 -29.43 26.05 18.58
C VAL A 42 -28.59 25.21 19.54
N ASN A 43 -27.52 24.61 19.01
CA ASN A 43 -26.48 24.03 19.85
C ASN A 43 -25.54 25.17 20.27
N ASP A 44 -25.70 25.66 21.50
CA ASP A 44 -24.82 26.68 22.07
C ASP A 44 -23.46 26.01 22.38
N ASP A 45 -22.56 26.01 21.40
CA ASP A 45 -21.15 26.38 21.58
C ASP A 45 -20.38 26.26 20.26
N ALA A 46 -19.90 27.40 19.77
CA ALA A 46 -18.97 27.50 18.67
C ALA A 46 -17.54 27.20 19.17
N GLY A 47 -16.96 26.07 18.79
CA GLY A 47 -15.52 25.85 18.97
C GLY A 47 -15.08 24.39 18.86
N GLN A 48 -14.32 24.10 17.80
CA GLN A 48 -13.36 22.98 17.63
C GLN A 48 -13.87 21.55 17.92
N CYS A 49 -14.01 20.75 16.85
CA CYS A 49 -14.16 19.30 16.95
C CYS A 49 -12.78 18.64 17.04
N ASP A 50 -12.41 18.16 18.23
CA ASP A 50 -11.50 17.01 18.39
C ASP A 50 -12.15 15.99 19.34
N GLU A 51 -12.01 14.72 18.95
CA GLU A 51 -12.27 13.45 19.64
C GLU A 51 -13.51 13.24 20.53
N TYR A 52 -14.28 12.26 20.05
CA TYR A 52 -15.27 11.40 20.70
C TYR A 52 -15.13 11.15 22.23
N VAL A 53 -16.12 11.61 23.02
CA VAL A 53 -16.57 10.95 24.28
C VAL A 53 -18.08 11.18 24.46
N GLY A 54 -18.83 10.11 24.75
CA GLY A 54 -20.28 10.14 24.92
C GLY A 54 -20.76 10.93 26.14
N GLY A 55 -21.80 11.75 25.92
CA GLY A 55 -22.60 12.42 26.95
C GLY A 55 -23.97 12.80 26.37
N ASN A 56 -25.03 12.66 27.18
CA ASN A 56 -26.39 13.11 26.83
C ASN A 56 -26.40 14.64 26.74
N TYR A 57 -26.78 15.19 25.60
CA TYR A 57 -27.00 16.63 25.44
C TYR A 57 -28.46 16.99 25.71
N ASP A 58 -28.67 17.93 26.63
CA ASP A 58 -29.98 18.57 26.84
C ASP A 58 -30.26 19.53 25.69
N MET A 59 -31.12 19.13 24.75
CA MET A 59 -31.58 20.04 23.70
C MET A 59 -32.67 20.96 24.25
N LYS A 60 -32.43 22.26 24.21
CA LYS A 60 -33.45 23.28 24.49
C LYS A 60 -34.05 23.77 23.17
N CYS A 61 -35.36 23.73 23.05
CA CYS A 61 -36.08 24.22 21.88
C CYS A 61 -36.75 25.56 22.21
N LYS A 62 -36.53 26.59 21.38
CA LYS A 62 -37.23 27.87 21.49
C LYS A 62 -38.37 27.93 20.48
N PHE A 63 -39.58 28.28 20.94
CA PHE A 63 -40.74 28.47 20.09
C PHE A 63 -40.96 29.96 19.83
N THR A 64 -40.91 30.37 18.56
CA THR A 64 -41.27 31.74 18.18
C THR A 64 -42.47 31.71 17.23
N VAL A 65 -43.55 32.39 17.62
CA VAL A 65 -44.74 32.57 16.79
C VAL A 65 -44.75 34.01 16.28
N THR A 66 -44.56 34.20 14.97
CA THR A 66 -44.61 35.52 14.34
C THR A 66 -45.91 35.67 13.54
N GLY A 67 -46.80 36.53 14.03
CA GLY A 67 -48.08 36.87 13.40
C GLY A 67 -49.14 37.26 14.44
N SER A 68 -50.04 38.20 14.11
CA SER A 68 -51.11 38.59 15.03
C SER A 68 -52.17 37.50 15.08
N VAL A 69 -52.14 36.67 16.11
CA VAL A 69 -53.16 35.66 16.37
C VAL A 69 -54.15 36.22 17.38
N THR A 70 -55.35 36.60 16.95
CA THR A 70 -56.46 36.85 17.87
C THR A 70 -57.29 35.58 17.98
N GLY A 71 -57.15 34.84 19.09
CA GLY A 71 -58.10 33.79 19.47
C GLY A 71 -57.67 32.32 19.43
N ALA A 72 -56.39 31.99 19.25
CA ALA A 72 -55.93 30.59 19.41
C ALA A 72 -55.14 30.41 20.72
N THR A 73 -55.48 29.36 21.49
CA THR A 73 -54.77 28.95 22.72
C THR A 73 -54.11 27.59 22.46
N ILE A 74 -52.81 27.47 22.72
CA ILE A 74 -52.05 26.22 22.56
C ILE A 74 -52.01 25.50 23.91
N TYR A 75 -52.33 24.21 23.90
CA TYR A 75 -52.27 23.33 25.07
C TYR A 75 -51.13 22.33 24.90
N TYR A 76 -50.39 22.06 25.97
CA TYR A 76 -49.45 20.93 26.02
C TYR A 76 -49.78 20.04 27.22
N GLN A 77 -49.31 18.79 27.15
CA GLN A 77 -49.47 17.81 28.22
C GLN A 77 -48.07 17.34 28.64
N ASP A 78 -47.68 17.67 29.87
CA ASP A 78 -46.53 17.07 30.54
C ASP A 78 -46.93 15.67 31.02
N ASN A 79 -45.94 14.78 31.16
CA ASN A 79 -46.01 13.35 31.43
C ASN A 79 -46.59 12.97 32.81
N SER A 80 -47.32 13.87 33.48
CA SER A 80 -48.16 13.55 34.63
C SER A 80 -49.64 13.54 34.22
N GLU A 81 -50.32 12.44 34.54
CA GLU A 81 -51.65 12.11 34.04
C GLU A 81 -52.69 13.23 34.26
N GLY A 82 -53.23 13.75 33.15
CA GLY A 82 -54.64 14.15 33.06
C GLY A 82 -55.02 15.64 33.12
N SER A 83 -54.10 16.61 33.09
CA SER A 83 -54.46 18.04 33.08
C SER A 83 -53.79 18.81 31.94
N TRP A 84 -54.59 19.48 31.10
CA TRP A 84 -54.10 20.37 30.04
C TRP A 84 -53.85 21.78 30.61
N ALA A 85 -52.65 22.34 30.41
CA ALA A 85 -52.31 23.70 30.79
C ALA A 85 -52.13 24.60 29.54
N THR A 86 -52.47 25.88 29.68
CA THR A 86 -52.26 26.91 28.64
C THR A 86 -50.87 27.53 28.78
N ILE A 87 -50.11 27.61 27.69
CA ILE A 87 -48.78 28.23 27.69
C ILE A 87 -48.93 29.75 27.91
N PRO A 88 -48.28 30.35 28.93
CA PRO A 88 -48.27 31.80 29.09
C PRO A 88 -47.54 32.45 27.92
N THR A 89 -48.02 33.60 27.44
CA THR A 89 -47.46 34.31 26.27
C THR A 89 -46.11 35.01 26.55
N SER A 90 -45.29 34.47 27.45
CA SER A 90 -43.93 34.94 27.72
C SER A 90 -43.01 33.75 27.99
N ASP A 91 -41.85 33.77 27.34
CA ASP A 91 -40.79 32.75 27.31
C ASP A 91 -40.70 31.87 28.58
N THR A 92 -41.01 30.59 28.44
CA THR A 92 -40.70 29.56 29.45
C THR A 92 -40.14 28.32 28.77
N ASP A 93 -39.00 27.83 29.27
CA ASP A 93 -38.29 26.65 28.77
C ASP A 93 -39.01 25.36 29.17
N ILE A 94 -39.10 24.39 28.25
CA ILE A 94 -39.69 23.05 28.48
C ILE A 94 -38.62 21.99 28.18
N ASP A 95 -38.49 21.00 29.07
CA ASP A 95 -37.60 19.83 28.95
C ASP A 95 -38.26 18.75 28.06
N CYS A 96 -37.55 18.31 27.02
CA CYS A 96 -38.05 17.39 26.00
C CYS A 96 -37.52 15.94 26.14
N SER A 97 -36.84 15.61 27.24
CA SER A 97 -36.33 14.25 27.46
C SER A 97 -37.47 13.25 27.71
N GLY A 98 -37.74 12.37 26.73
CA GLY A 98 -38.72 11.26 26.86
C GLY A 98 -39.97 11.33 25.96
N LEU A 99 -39.98 12.14 24.89
CA LEU A 99 -41.12 12.21 23.96
C LEU A 99 -41.18 10.97 23.04
N GLY A 100 -42.28 10.21 23.12
CA GLY A 100 -42.64 9.19 22.13
C GLY A 100 -43.74 9.69 21.18
N CYS A 101 -43.59 9.45 19.88
CA CYS A 101 -44.64 9.71 18.90
C CYS A 101 -45.64 8.55 18.88
N TYR A 102 -46.89 8.84 19.28
CA TYR A 102 -47.99 7.89 19.22
C TYR A 102 -49.01 8.31 18.18
N GLN A 103 -49.40 7.39 17.30
CA GLN A 103 -50.48 7.61 16.34
C GLN A 103 -51.75 6.92 16.86
N LYS A 104 -52.83 7.69 16.98
CA LYS A 104 -54.15 7.15 17.34
C LYS A 104 -54.93 6.82 16.08
N ASN A 105 -55.41 5.59 15.97
CA ASN A 105 -56.38 5.26 14.94
C ASN A 105 -57.75 5.83 15.35
N ALA A 106 -58.29 6.74 14.55
CA ALA A 106 -59.52 7.45 14.86
C ALA A 106 -60.79 6.57 14.78
N VAL A 107 -60.73 5.42 14.09
CA VAL A 107 -61.88 4.51 13.94
C VAL A 107 -61.91 3.49 15.09
N THR A 108 -60.76 2.98 15.51
CA THR A 108 -60.67 1.93 16.54
C THR A 108 -60.28 2.45 17.93
N ASN A 109 -59.89 3.72 18.02
CA ASN A 109 -59.44 4.40 19.24
C ASN A 109 -58.18 3.79 19.88
N THR A 110 -57.43 2.96 19.15
CA THR A 110 -56.17 2.32 19.59
C THR A 110 -54.94 3.16 19.20
N TRP A 111 -53.93 3.15 20.06
CA TRP A 111 -52.68 3.88 19.87
C TRP A 111 -51.56 2.94 19.42
N TYR A 112 -50.74 3.40 18.49
CA TYR A 112 -49.56 2.70 17.99
C TYR A 112 -48.32 3.55 18.24
N SER A 113 -47.27 2.94 18.83
CA SER A 113 -45.96 3.55 18.99
C SER A 113 -45.09 3.23 17.78
N LYS A 114 -44.44 4.24 17.20
CA LYS A 114 -43.41 4.02 16.17
C LYS A 114 -42.05 4.47 16.75
N ASN A 115 -41.11 3.53 16.89
CA ASN A 115 -39.72 3.87 17.20
C ASN A 115 -39.07 4.44 15.94
N ILE A 116 -38.32 5.53 16.09
CA ILE A 116 -37.48 6.09 15.04
C ILE A 116 -36.06 5.63 15.37
N ASP A 117 -35.50 4.72 14.57
CA ASP A 117 -34.08 4.37 14.67
C ASP A 117 -33.24 5.46 14.02
N ALA A 118 -32.27 5.97 14.76
CA ALA A 118 -31.38 7.04 14.34
C ALA A 118 -30.07 6.45 13.80
N GLU A 119 -30.03 6.13 12.52
CA GLU A 119 -28.77 5.99 11.77
C GLU A 119 -28.83 6.89 10.54
N GLY A 120 -27.92 7.87 10.49
CA GLY A 120 -27.67 8.72 9.33
C GLY A 120 -28.43 10.06 9.32
N ILE A 121 -28.01 11.01 10.14
CA ILE A 121 -28.46 12.41 10.03
C ILE A 121 -27.27 13.27 9.60
N SER A 122 -27.17 13.56 8.30
CA SER A 122 -26.57 14.81 7.84
C SER A 122 -27.70 15.78 7.49
N THR A 123 -27.80 16.84 8.28
CA THR A 123 -28.50 18.12 8.02
C THR A 123 -29.66 18.12 7.00
N GLN A 124 -30.80 17.50 7.30
CA GLN A 124 -32.06 17.88 6.67
C GLN A 124 -33.26 17.85 7.65
N ASN A 125 -34.07 18.89 7.54
CA ASN A 125 -35.24 19.19 8.37
C ASN A 125 -36.29 18.08 8.35
N ILE A 126 -36.66 17.57 9.53
CA ILE A 126 -37.81 16.67 9.68
C ILE A 126 -39.07 17.52 9.91
N ARG A 127 -40.08 17.41 9.03
CA ARG A 127 -41.40 18.02 9.22
C ARG A 127 -42.36 16.97 9.78
N CYS A 128 -42.98 17.26 10.93
CA CYS A 128 -44.13 16.50 11.41
C CYS A 128 -45.37 17.41 11.46
N LYS A 129 -46.47 16.97 10.82
CA LYS A 129 -47.76 17.67 10.79
C LYS A 129 -48.67 17.08 11.87
N VAL A 130 -49.08 17.90 12.85
CA VAL A 130 -50.08 17.53 13.86
C VAL A 130 -51.43 18.11 13.45
N VAL A 131 -52.46 17.26 13.37
CA VAL A 131 -53.83 17.62 12.97
C VAL A 131 -54.72 17.64 14.22
N CYS A 132 -55.23 18.80 14.62
CA CYS A 132 -56.26 18.91 15.66
C CYS A 132 -57.65 18.88 15.01
N GLY A 133 -58.49 17.94 15.41
CA GLY A 133 -59.86 17.80 14.91
C GLY A 133 -60.85 18.72 15.65
N SER A 134 -61.68 19.44 14.89
CA SER A 134 -62.78 20.24 15.43
C SER A 134 -64.04 19.40 15.63
N ILE A 135 -64.73 19.65 16.76
CA ILE A 135 -65.99 19.02 17.18
C ILE A 135 -67.16 19.53 16.33
N VAL A 136 -68.01 18.60 15.87
CA VAL A 136 -69.25 18.85 15.11
C VAL A 136 -70.36 19.37 16.01
N LYS A 137 -71.02 20.46 15.61
CA LYS A 137 -72.38 20.82 16.06
C LYS A 137 -73.37 20.54 14.91
N TYR A 138 -74.38 19.74 15.21
CA TYR A 138 -75.53 19.51 14.32
C TYR A 138 -76.47 20.72 14.31
N SER A 139 -76.91 21.12 13.12
CA SER A 139 -78.27 21.60 12.87
C SER A 139 -78.67 21.29 11.42
N ALA A 140 -79.91 20.88 11.26
CA ALA A 140 -80.46 20.18 10.10
C ALA A 140 -81.06 21.08 9.00
N THR A 141 -81.43 20.42 7.89
CA THR A 141 -82.39 20.80 6.81
C THR A 141 -81.92 21.93 5.88
N GLU A 142 -81.99 21.89 4.55
CA GLU A 142 -82.92 21.28 3.57
C GLU A 142 -82.19 20.88 2.27
N GLU A 143 -82.82 20.04 1.45
CA GLU A 143 -82.40 19.67 0.10
C GLU A 143 -82.37 20.88 -0.86
N SER A 144 -81.22 21.12 -1.50
CA SER A 144 -81.14 21.86 -2.75
C SER A 144 -80.21 21.12 -3.70
N GLU A 145 -80.66 20.86 -4.93
CA GLU A 145 -79.81 20.36 -6.03
C GLU A 145 -78.58 21.26 -6.17
N VAL A 146 -77.42 20.74 -5.76
CA VAL A 146 -76.13 21.37 -6.01
C VAL A 146 -75.70 20.95 -7.42
N VAL A 147 -75.69 21.90 -8.36
CA VAL A 147 -74.82 21.81 -9.53
C VAL A 147 -73.40 21.79 -8.97
N SER A 148 -72.76 20.61 -8.94
CA SER A 148 -71.38 20.48 -8.52
C SER A 148 -70.51 21.17 -9.57
N SER A 149 -70.16 22.43 -9.32
CA SER A 149 -69.03 23.07 -10.01
C SER A 149 -67.79 22.30 -9.60
N ASP A 150 -67.24 21.51 -10.52
CA ASP A 150 -65.96 20.89 -10.29
C ASP A 150 -64.91 22.00 -10.16
N ASN A 151 -64.26 22.02 -9.00
CA ASN A 151 -63.16 22.93 -8.67
C ASN A 151 -61.89 22.12 -8.35
N SER A 152 -61.90 20.81 -8.62
CA SER A 152 -60.76 19.93 -8.43
C SER A 152 -59.73 20.17 -9.53
N VAL A 153 -58.46 19.96 -9.18
CA VAL A 153 -57.33 20.10 -10.09
C VAL A 153 -56.93 18.67 -10.52
N PRO A 154 -56.58 18.44 -11.80
CA PRO A 154 -56.15 17.12 -12.25
C PRO A 154 -55.04 16.53 -11.39
N SER A 155 -55.14 15.26 -11.03
CA SER A 155 -54.03 14.51 -10.44
C SER A 155 -53.08 14.06 -11.54
N LEU A 156 -51.80 14.41 -11.45
CA LEU A 156 -50.76 14.08 -12.43
C LEU A 156 -49.52 13.54 -11.69
N GLU A 157 -49.03 12.38 -12.13
CA GLU A 157 -47.83 11.74 -11.56
C GLU A 157 -46.94 11.19 -12.69
N MET A 158 -45.67 11.56 -12.70
CA MET A 158 -44.67 11.00 -13.60
C MET A 158 -44.11 9.72 -12.96
N GLN A 159 -44.27 8.60 -13.64
CA GLN A 159 -43.81 7.28 -13.19
C GLN A 159 -42.40 6.95 -13.71
N PHE A 160 -42.04 7.53 -14.85
CA PHE A 160 -40.71 7.43 -15.44
C PHE A 160 -40.50 8.59 -16.43
N PRO A 161 -39.31 9.18 -16.50
CA PRO A 161 -38.13 8.91 -15.67
C PRO A 161 -38.29 9.37 -14.22
N ASN A 162 -37.62 8.69 -13.30
CA ASN A 162 -37.49 9.16 -11.92
C ASN A 162 -36.48 10.31 -11.84
N ASP A 163 -36.59 11.15 -10.82
CA ASP A 163 -35.62 12.21 -10.60
C ASP A 163 -34.21 11.63 -10.42
N GLY A 164 -33.23 12.16 -11.16
CA GLY A 164 -31.86 11.65 -11.20
C GLY A 164 -31.66 10.43 -12.10
N PHE A 165 -32.64 10.07 -12.94
CA PHE A 165 -32.47 8.97 -13.90
C PHE A 165 -31.36 9.28 -14.92
N VAL A 166 -30.48 8.29 -15.13
CA VAL A 166 -29.36 8.36 -16.08
C VAL A 166 -29.65 7.46 -17.27
N GLN A 167 -29.67 8.03 -18.48
CA GLN A 167 -29.89 7.27 -19.70
C GLN A 167 -28.61 7.15 -20.55
N ASP A 168 -28.37 5.93 -21.01
CA ASP A 168 -27.20 5.53 -21.79
C ASP A 168 -27.48 5.64 -23.32
N VAL A 169 -26.48 5.98 -24.13
CA VAL A 169 -26.64 6.42 -25.55
C VAL A 169 -27.08 5.28 -26.50
N LYS A 170 -27.11 4.03 -26.05
CA LYS A 170 -27.38 2.88 -26.91
C LYS A 170 -28.83 2.82 -27.44
N ASP A 171 -29.77 3.53 -26.81
CA ASP A 171 -31.20 3.44 -27.13
C ASP A 171 -31.73 4.57 -28.04
N GLY A 172 -30.83 5.31 -28.69
CA GLY A 172 -31.18 6.52 -29.45
C GLY A 172 -31.42 7.69 -28.51
N ASN A 173 -31.35 8.93 -29.02
CA ASN A 173 -31.51 10.17 -28.22
C ASN A 173 -32.95 10.39 -27.76
N VAL A 174 -33.59 9.37 -27.19
CA VAL A 174 -34.99 9.38 -26.83
C VAL A 174 -35.21 8.72 -25.48
N ILE A 175 -36.12 9.25 -24.66
CA ILE A 175 -36.56 8.66 -23.41
C ILE A 175 -38.05 8.41 -23.43
N ASP A 176 -38.49 7.28 -22.91
CA ASP A 176 -39.92 7.09 -22.66
C ASP A 176 -40.34 7.91 -21.45
N VAL A 177 -41.47 8.60 -21.55
CA VAL A 177 -42.09 9.37 -20.48
C VAL A 177 -43.40 8.68 -20.16
N ASN A 178 -43.43 8.01 -19.00
CA ASN A 178 -44.60 7.31 -18.49
C ASN A 178 -45.22 8.14 -17.36
N PHE A 179 -46.52 8.38 -17.44
CA PHE A 179 -47.24 9.16 -16.45
C PHE A 179 -48.67 8.67 -16.30
N THR A 180 -49.29 9.02 -15.19
CA THR A 180 -50.73 8.85 -14.99
C THR A 180 -51.37 10.20 -14.76
N VAL A 181 -52.56 10.39 -15.33
CA VAL A 181 -53.33 11.61 -15.18
C VAL A 181 -54.81 11.27 -15.01
N SER A 182 -55.49 11.90 -14.06
CA SER A 182 -56.91 11.66 -13.80
C SER A 182 -57.55 12.88 -13.14
N ASP A 183 -58.83 13.11 -13.42
CA ASP A 183 -59.63 14.20 -12.86
C ASP A 183 -61.12 13.78 -12.81
N GLU A 184 -61.89 14.33 -11.88
CA GLU A 184 -63.32 13.99 -11.72
C GLU A 184 -64.18 14.51 -12.90
N SER A 185 -63.82 15.66 -13.50
CA SER A 185 -64.44 16.17 -14.74
C SER A 185 -63.74 15.73 -16.02
N GLY A 186 -62.71 14.89 -15.89
CA GLY A 186 -61.90 14.44 -17.01
C GLY A 186 -60.83 15.45 -17.42
N VAL A 187 -59.77 14.92 -18.03
CA VAL A 187 -58.58 15.66 -18.41
C VAL A 187 -58.70 16.09 -19.87
N ASP A 188 -58.56 17.38 -20.16
CA ASP A 188 -58.60 17.93 -21.52
C ASP A 188 -57.26 17.74 -22.24
N VAL A 189 -56.17 18.08 -21.56
CA VAL A 189 -54.84 18.08 -22.18
C VAL A 189 -53.72 17.85 -21.17
N VAL A 190 -52.68 17.13 -21.61
CA VAL A 190 -51.37 17.12 -20.95
C VAL A 190 -50.38 17.89 -21.81
N GLN A 191 -49.54 18.69 -21.17
CA GLN A 191 -48.46 19.41 -21.83
C GLN A 191 -47.14 19.01 -21.20
N TRP A 192 -46.09 18.97 -22.00
CA TRP A 192 -44.74 18.69 -21.53
C TRP A 192 -43.77 19.80 -21.95
N SER A 193 -42.67 19.90 -21.21
CA SER A 193 -41.54 20.79 -21.47
C SER A 193 -40.23 20.06 -21.20
N ASN A 194 -39.21 20.30 -22.01
CA ASN A 194 -37.84 19.83 -21.79
C ASN A 194 -36.86 20.99 -21.51
N ASP A 195 -37.37 22.20 -21.28
CA ASP A 195 -36.61 23.43 -21.10
C ASP A 195 -37.02 24.18 -19.82
N SER A 196 -37.31 23.40 -18.77
CA SER A 196 -37.73 23.91 -17.46
C SER A 196 -39.01 24.75 -17.49
N GLY A 197 -39.94 24.40 -18.37
CA GLY A 197 -41.24 25.07 -18.50
C GLY A 197 -41.23 26.34 -19.34
N SER A 198 -40.16 26.61 -20.10
CA SER A 198 -40.06 27.81 -20.96
C SER A 198 -40.92 27.67 -22.22
N THR A 199 -40.96 26.47 -22.81
CA THR A 199 -41.86 26.09 -23.90
C THR A 199 -42.66 24.85 -23.53
N TRP A 200 -43.94 24.85 -23.87
CA TRP A 200 -44.87 23.76 -23.58
C TRP A 200 -45.46 23.20 -24.85
N VAL A 201 -45.33 21.89 -25.03
CA VAL A 201 -45.88 21.16 -26.16
C VAL A 201 -47.15 20.43 -25.71
N THR A 202 -48.26 20.70 -26.39
CA THR A 202 -49.57 20.11 -26.11
C THR A 202 -49.68 18.69 -26.66
N ARG A 203 -50.12 17.75 -25.81
CA ARG A 203 -50.45 16.36 -26.16
C ARG A 203 -51.94 16.11 -25.86
N PRO A 204 -52.78 16.03 -26.90
CA PRO A 204 -54.21 15.72 -26.75
C PRO A 204 -54.45 14.22 -26.49
N ASP A 205 -53.47 13.36 -26.78
CA ASP A 205 -53.48 11.95 -26.41
C ASP A 205 -52.91 11.79 -25.00
N LEU A 206 -53.74 11.40 -24.03
CA LEU A 206 -53.36 11.19 -22.61
C LEU A 206 -52.51 9.91 -22.40
N ASN A 207 -51.68 9.55 -23.39
CA ASN A 207 -50.86 8.36 -23.41
C ASN A 207 -49.40 8.69 -23.11
N ASN A 208 -48.67 7.70 -22.61
CA ASN A 208 -47.20 7.73 -22.53
C ASN A 208 -46.59 8.04 -23.90
N PHE A 209 -45.43 8.69 -23.90
CA PHE A 209 -44.78 9.11 -25.13
C PHE A 209 -43.27 9.04 -25.03
N THR A 210 -42.62 9.01 -26.18
CA THR A 210 -41.16 9.04 -26.30
C THR A 210 -40.71 10.47 -26.62
N LEU A 211 -39.77 10.99 -25.84
CA LEU A 211 -39.24 12.36 -25.93
C LEU A 211 -37.80 12.35 -26.45
N GLY A 212 -37.51 13.15 -27.47
CA GLY A 212 -36.13 13.42 -27.87
C GLY A 212 -35.37 14.22 -26.80
N LEU A 213 -34.24 13.70 -26.35
CA LEU A 213 -33.37 14.36 -25.39
C LEU A 213 -32.29 15.18 -26.10
N ASN A 214 -31.98 16.35 -25.52
CA ASN A 214 -30.78 17.10 -25.86
C ASN A 214 -29.61 16.58 -25.03
N LEU A 215 -28.37 16.80 -25.49
CA LEU A 215 -27.17 16.42 -24.73
C LEU A 215 -27.09 17.21 -23.40
N GLY A 216 -26.86 16.51 -22.27
CA GLY A 216 -26.71 17.11 -20.94
C GLY A 216 -27.96 16.99 -20.04
N TRP A 217 -28.11 17.95 -19.13
CA TRP A 217 -29.24 17.99 -18.20
C TRP A 217 -30.55 18.36 -18.92
N ASN A 218 -31.53 17.46 -18.86
CA ASN A 218 -32.87 17.71 -19.38
C ASN A 218 -33.85 17.77 -18.21
N ASN A 219 -34.49 18.92 -18.03
CA ASN A 219 -35.58 19.07 -17.05
C ASN A 219 -36.89 18.76 -17.76
N ILE A 220 -37.40 17.54 -17.56
CA ILE A 220 -38.66 17.11 -18.13
C ILE A 220 -39.76 17.50 -17.15
N SER A 221 -40.65 18.39 -17.58
CA SER A 221 -41.79 18.84 -16.79
C SER A 221 -43.10 18.46 -17.47
N LEU A 222 -44.08 18.01 -16.71
CA LEU A 222 -45.44 17.73 -17.18
C LEU A 222 -46.43 18.63 -16.45
N ARG A 223 -47.50 19.02 -17.16
CA ARG A 223 -48.68 19.66 -16.58
C ARG A 223 -49.96 19.23 -17.27
N ALA A 224 -51.08 19.25 -16.57
CA ALA A 224 -52.39 18.85 -17.10
C ALA A 224 -53.48 19.89 -16.82
N ASN A 225 -54.49 19.97 -17.70
CA ASN A 225 -55.72 20.75 -17.51
C ASN A 225 -56.95 19.83 -17.56
N ASP A 226 -57.97 20.15 -16.77
CA ASP A 226 -59.28 19.51 -16.88
C ASP A 226 -60.15 20.13 -18.00
N THR A 227 -61.32 19.53 -18.24
CA THR A 227 -62.28 19.98 -19.28
C THR A 227 -63.06 21.24 -18.93
N VAL A 228 -63.00 21.70 -17.67
CA VAL A 228 -63.72 22.87 -17.16
C VAL A 228 -62.81 24.08 -16.93
N GLY A 229 -61.51 23.92 -17.14
CA GLY A 229 -60.50 24.97 -17.09
C GLY A 229 -59.87 25.21 -15.72
N ASN A 230 -60.01 24.29 -14.76
CA ASN A 230 -59.28 24.39 -13.50
C ASN A 230 -57.79 24.08 -13.72
N GLY A 231 -56.95 24.85 -13.04
CA GLY A 231 -55.53 25.03 -13.37
C GLY A 231 -54.63 23.82 -13.15
N PHE A 232 -53.35 24.03 -13.48
CA PHE A 232 -52.32 23.00 -13.66
C PHE A 232 -51.86 22.29 -12.37
N ASN A 233 -51.72 20.97 -12.45
CA ASN A 233 -50.85 20.19 -11.55
C ASN A 233 -49.49 19.94 -12.21
N TYR A 234 -48.41 20.03 -11.44
CA TYR A 234 -47.02 20.02 -11.95
C TYR A 234 -46.23 18.85 -11.37
N THR A 235 -45.56 18.11 -12.25
CA THR A 235 -44.53 17.15 -11.86
C THR A 235 -43.32 17.30 -12.78
N SER A 236 -42.12 17.08 -12.25
CA SER A 236 -40.88 17.18 -12.99
C SER A 236 -39.90 16.10 -12.58
N ALA A 237 -39.09 15.64 -13.53
CA ALA A 237 -37.92 14.82 -13.27
C ALA A 237 -36.71 15.41 -13.98
N VAL A 238 -35.58 15.39 -13.30
CA VAL A 238 -34.29 15.74 -13.87
C VAL A 238 -33.65 14.48 -14.44
N VAL A 239 -33.38 14.48 -15.74
CA VAL A 239 -32.74 13.37 -16.45
C VAL A 239 -31.36 13.77 -16.93
N TYR A 240 -30.40 12.87 -16.74
CA TYR A 240 -29.03 13.04 -17.19
C TYR A 240 -28.71 12.13 -18.38
N TYR A 241 -28.39 12.74 -19.52
CA TYR A 241 -28.03 12.05 -20.76
C TYR A 241 -26.50 12.11 -20.97
N LEU A 242 -25.79 10.99 -20.80
CA LEU A 242 -24.32 10.92 -20.76
C LEU A 242 -23.70 10.54 -22.12
N TYR A 243 -23.14 11.53 -22.80
CA TYR A 243 -21.82 11.39 -23.45
C TYR A 243 -20.78 11.81 -22.40
N CYS A 244 -19.51 11.38 -22.43
CA CYS A 244 -18.42 11.97 -21.60
C CYS A 244 -18.71 13.46 -21.28
N GLY A 245 -19.20 13.72 -20.05
CA GLY A 245 -20.18 14.79 -19.77
C GLY A 245 -19.79 16.16 -20.30
N GLN A 246 -20.68 16.84 -21.05
CA GLN A 246 -20.72 18.27 -21.45
C GLN A 246 -19.39 19.04 -21.77
N GLY A 247 -18.26 18.35 -21.91
CA GLY A 247 -16.91 18.90 -22.09
C GLY A 247 -16.33 18.66 -23.48
N GLY A 248 -17.14 18.25 -24.46
CA GLY A 248 -16.87 18.61 -25.85
C GLY A 248 -16.03 17.67 -26.71
N TYR A 249 -15.81 16.38 -26.35
CA TYR A 249 -15.25 15.47 -27.35
C TYR A 249 -16.30 15.05 -28.39
N ASN A 250 -16.35 15.77 -29.50
CA ASN A 250 -17.31 15.53 -30.59
C ASN A 250 -16.90 14.40 -31.56
N GLY A 251 -15.90 13.57 -31.18
CA GLY A 251 -15.35 12.53 -32.05
C GLY A 251 -14.32 13.02 -33.07
N SER A 252 -13.90 14.29 -33.02
CA SER A 252 -12.88 14.86 -33.90
C SER A 252 -12.01 15.90 -33.20
N GLY A 253 -10.73 15.99 -33.57
CA GLY A 253 -9.82 17.02 -33.06
C GLY A 253 -9.34 16.79 -31.63
N ASP A 254 -8.88 17.86 -30.99
CA ASP A 254 -8.38 17.88 -29.62
C ASP A 254 -9.53 18.00 -28.61
N TRP A 255 -9.32 17.46 -27.40
CA TRP A 255 -10.23 17.51 -26.27
C TRP A 255 -9.55 18.23 -25.09
N ASN A 256 -10.11 19.35 -24.66
CA ASN A 256 -9.65 20.07 -23.48
C ASN A 256 -10.68 19.93 -22.36
N VAL A 257 -10.23 19.42 -21.20
CA VAL A 257 -11.02 19.23 -19.99
C VAL A 257 -10.65 20.33 -19.00
N SER A 258 -11.56 21.29 -18.81
CA SER A 258 -11.39 22.45 -17.92
C SER A 258 -12.30 22.40 -16.68
N GLY A 259 -13.00 21.29 -16.46
CA GLY A 259 -13.86 21.08 -15.30
C GLY A 259 -13.94 19.61 -14.91
N ASN A 260 -14.89 19.26 -14.05
CA ASN A 260 -15.12 17.87 -13.65
C ASN A 260 -15.82 17.09 -14.76
N VAL A 261 -15.14 16.11 -15.34
CA VAL A 261 -15.69 15.21 -16.36
C VAL A 261 -15.48 13.77 -15.94
N VAL A 262 -16.55 12.98 -16.03
CA VAL A 262 -16.52 11.54 -15.82
C VAL A 262 -16.99 10.86 -17.10
N CYS A 263 -16.17 9.93 -17.58
CA CYS A 263 -16.51 9.00 -18.64
C CYS A 263 -16.60 7.61 -18.03
N ALA A 264 -17.75 6.95 -18.21
CA ALA A 264 -17.94 5.57 -17.75
C ALA A 264 -18.41 4.65 -18.88
N ASP A 265 -18.08 3.36 -18.79
CA ASP A 265 -18.70 2.23 -19.50
C ASP A 265 -18.77 2.33 -21.04
N GLN A 266 -17.77 2.97 -21.65
CA GLN A 266 -17.79 3.28 -23.07
C GLN A 266 -16.46 3.03 -23.78
N SER A 267 -16.54 2.89 -25.09
CA SER A 267 -15.37 2.83 -25.97
C SER A 267 -15.44 3.96 -26.97
N PHE A 268 -14.38 4.74 -27.09
CA PHE A 268 -14.29 5.77 -28.12
C PHE A 268 -12.86 5.95 -28.60
N THR A 269 -12.78 6.54 -29.80
CA THR A 269 -11.51 6.76 -30.50
C THR A 269 -11.23 8.25 -30.56
N MET A 270 -10.07 8.66 -30.10
CA MET A 270 -9.61 10.04 -30.18
C MET A 270 -8.70 10.28 -31.39
N GLN A 271 -9.04 11.26 -32.21
CA GLN A 271 -8.28 11.72 -33.38
C GLN A 271 -7.31 12.87 -33.08
N GLY A 272 -7.20 13.30 -31.82
CA GLY A 272 -6.36 14.43 -31.40
C GLY A 272 -5.89 14.27 -29.96
N ASN A 273 -5.48 15.38 -29.36
CA ASN A 273 -4.90 15.44 -28.02
C ASN A 273 -5.98 15.42 -26.95
N LEU A 274 -5.62 14.95 -25.76
CA LEU A 274 -6.42 15.10 -24.55
C LEU A 274 -5.65 15.98 -23.57
N THR A 275 -6.14 17.18 -23.30
CA THR A 275 -5.53 18.10 -22.34
C THR A 275 -6.44 18.22 -21.13
N ILE A 276 -5.95 17.89 -19.94
CA ILE A 276 -6.59 18.19 -18.67
C ILE A 276 -5.96 19.50 -18.18
N GLU A 277 -6.70 20.60 -18.29
CA GLU A 277 -6.25 21.93 -17.88
C GLU A 277 -6.15 22.02 -16.34
N SER A 278 -5.63 23.12 -15.81
CA SER A 278 -5.36 23.26 -14.37
C SER A 278 -6.56 23.15 -13.43
N THR A 279 -7.76 23.43 -13.94
CA THR A 279 -9.03 23.25 -13.20
C THR A 279 -9.79 21.99 -13.64
N GLY A 280 -9.22 21.25 -14.59
CA GLY A 280 -9.74 20.02 -15.14
C GLY A 280 -9.59 18.85 -14.18
N ASN A 281 -10.63 18.02 -14.12
CA ASN A 281 -10.63 16.78 -13.38
C ASN A 281 -11.34 15.72 -14.21
N LEU A 282 -10.56 14.83 -14.82
CA LEU A 282 -11.05 13.77 -15.68
C LEU A 282 -10.99 12.42 -14.95
N THR A 283 -12.12 11.73 -14.90
CA THR A 283 -12.19 10.32 -14.51
C THR A 283 -12.62 9.46 -15.70
N LEU A 284 -11.80 8.46 -16.03
CA LEU A 284 -12.13 7.39 -16.97
C LEU A 284 -12.38 6.12 -16.16
N ASP A 285 -13.63 5.63 -16.10
CA ASP A 285 -14.00 4.41 -15.37
C ASP A 285 -14.60 3.36 -16.31
N ASN A 286 -13.98 2.19 -16.41
CA ASN A 286 -14.39 1.15 -17.37
C ASN A 286 -14.47 1.67 -18.83
N VAL A 287 -13.52 2.53 -19.21
CA VAL A 287 -13.43 3.13 -20.54
C VAL A 287 -12.40 2.40 -21.39
N THR A 288 -12.70 2.20 -22.67
CA THR A 288 -11.68 1.88 -23.69
C THR A 288 -11.41 3.11 -24.54
N LEU A 289 -10.26 3.72 -24.34
CA LEU A 289 -9.80 4.88 -25.11
C LEU A 289 -8.80 4.42 -26.17
N ILE A 290 -9.14 4.61 -27.44
CA ILE A 290 -8.24 4.34 -28.57
C ILE A 290 -7.69 5.67 -29.07
N MET A 291 -6.42 5.94 -28.80
CA MET A 291 -5.71 7.04 -29.44
C MET A 291 -5.49 6.65 -30.91
N ASN A 292 -6.08 7.37 -31.85
CA ASN A 292 -5.93 7.10 -33.27
C ASN A 292 -5.47 8.38 -33.96
N ASN A 293 -4.19 8.68 -33.81
CA ASN A 293 -3.61 9.83 -34.47
C ASN A 293 -2.77 9.34 -35.66
N SER A 294 -3.25 9.67 -36.86
CA SER A 294 -2.62 9.31 -38.14
C SER A 294 -1.59 10.35 -38.60
N ALA A 295 -1.50 11.51 -37.93
CA ALA A 295 -0.55 12.57 -38.24
C ALA A 295 0.83 12.22 -37.64
N GLY A 296 1.72 11.68 -38.47
CA GLY A 296 3.03 11.11 -38.10
C GLY A 296 4.10 12.06 -37.55
N ASN A 297 3.75 12.98 -36.65
CA ASN A 297 4.69 13.91 -35.99
C ASN A 297 4.48 14.03 -34.46
N GLY A 298 4.01 12.98 -33.77
CA GLY A 298 4.08 12.93 -32.30
C GLY A 298 3.17 13.87 -31.54
N THR A 299 2.08 14.32 -32.14
CA THR A 299 1.22 15.32 -31.54
C THR A 299 0.33 14.74 -30.44
N SER A 300 -0.03 13.45 -30.47
CA SER A 300 -0.97 12.82 -29.52
C SER A 300 -0.42 12.77 -28.10
N ASN A 301 -0.94 13.65 -27.26
CA ASN A 301 -0.63 13.69 -25.84
C ASN A 301 -1.92 13.55 -25.04
N ILE A 302 -1.88 12.73 -24.01
CA ILE A 302 -2.72 12.93 -22.82
C ILE A 302 -1.88 13.80 -21.90
N LEU A 303 -2.12 15.11 -21.94
CA LEU A 303 -1.41 16.11 -21.16
C LEU A 303 -2.23 16.46 -19.93
N ASN A 304 -1.72 16.15 -18.75
CA ASN A 304 -2.27 16.59 -17.47
C ASN A 304 -1.45 17.81 -17.01
N GLU A 305 -2.02 19.01 -17.20
CA GLU A 305 -1.36 20.28 -16.90
C GLU A 305 -1.24 20.54 -15.39
N LEU A 306 -0.59 21.63 -15.02
CA LEU A 306 -0.39 22.07 -13.63
C LEU A 306 -1.70 22.04 -12.85
N GLU A 307 -1.76 21.33 -11.71
CA GLU A 307 -2.97 21.15 -10.86
C GLU A 307 -4.11 20.31 -11.47
N GLY A 308 -3.99 19.88 -12.73
CA GLY A 308 -4.93 18.99 -13.39
C GLY A 308 -5.03 17.62 -12.70
N LYS A 309 -6.21 17.01 -12.76
CA LYS A 309 -6.47 15.70 -12.13
C LYS A 309 -6.89 14.68 -13.17
N LEU A 310 -6.13 13.58 -13.27
CA LEU A 310 -6.43 12.47 -14.16
C LEU A 310 -6.56 11.18 -13.36
N LYS A 311 -7.75 10.57 -13.41
CA LYS A 311 -8.06 9.28 -12.78
C LYS A 311 -8.44 8.26 -13.85
N ILE A 312 -7.81 7.09 -13.85
CA ILE A 312 -8.02 6.00 -14.79
C ILE A 312 -8.33 4.73 -13.97
N GLU A 313 -9.56 4.26 -14.04
CA GLU A 313 -10.06 3.13 -13.27
C GLU A 313 -10.66 2.08 -14.21
N ASN A 314 -10.28 0.81 -14.02
CA ASN A 314 -10.83 -0.31 -14.79
C ASN A 314 -10.77 -0.10 -16.33
N SER A 315 -9.89 0.76 -16.81
CA SER A 315 -9.92 1.31 -18.16
C SER A 315 -8.74 0.82 -18.97
N ASN A 316 -8.85 0.88 -20.29
CA ASN A 316 -7.77 0.53 -21.20
C ASN A 316 -7.51 1.66 -22.19
N ILE A 317 -6.29 2.18 -22.17
CA ILE A 317 -5.82 3.17 -23.13
C ILE A 317 -4.86 2.46 -24.08
N SER A 318 -5.17 2.56 -25.37
CA SER A 318 -4.41 1.90 -26.42
C SER A 318 -4.31 2.83 -27.62
N THR A 319 -3.58 2.40 -28.64
CA THR A 319 -3.48 3.14 -29.89
C THR A 319 -3.46 2.21 -31.08
N THR A 320 -3.88 2.73 -32.23
CA THR A 320 -3.73 2.05 -33.54
C THR A 320 -2.42 2.41 -34.25
N SER A 321 -1.69 3.42 -33.75
CA SER A 321 -0.39 3.88 -34.24
C SER A 321 0.52 4.17 -33.04
N ASN A 322 1.77 3.69 -33.00
CA ASN A 322 2.64 3.68 -31.80
C ASN A 322 3.10 5.08 -31.29
N PHE A 323 2.20 6.06 -31.12
CA PHE A 323 2.54 7.48 -30.98
C PHE A 323 1.60 8.23 -30.04
N TYR A 324 1.49 7.79 -28.79
CA TYR A 324 0.94 8.64 -27.72
C TYR A 324 1.72 8.50 -26.42
N LYS A 325 1.67 9.55 -25.60
CA LYS A 325 2.21 9.53 -24.24
C LYS A 325 1.24 10.20 -23.26
N ILE A 326 1.37 9.84 -21.99
CA ILE A 326 0.71 10.51 -20.87
C ILE A 326 1.77 11.36 -20.16
N SER A 327 1.57 12.68 -20.13
CA SER A 327 2.49 13.63 -19.50
C SER A 327 1.82 14.33 -18.33
N ASN A 328 2.36 14.14 -17.13
CA ASN A 328 1.89 14.76 -15.89
C ASN A 328 2.88 15.86 -15.49
N LYS A 329 2.39 17.09 -15.43
CA LYS A 329 3.19 18.29 -15.08
C LYS A 329 3.22 18.54 -13.59
N GLU A 330 4.09 19.46 -13.18
CA GLU A 330 4.24 19.92 -11.80
C GLU A 330 2.87 20.18 -11.15
N GLY A 331 2.67 19.72 -9.91
CA GLY A 331 1.42 19.92 -9.17
C GLY A 331 0.19 19.17 -9.68
N SER A 332 0.27 18.43 -10.79
CA SER A 332 -0.83 17.58 -11.28
C SER A 332 -0.99 16.30 -10.44
N SER A 333 -2.20 15.75 -10.39
CA SER A 333 -2.48 14.45 -9.77
C SER A 333 -2.85 13.40 -10.81
N PHE A 334 -2.29 12.20 -10.69
CA PHE A 334 -2.49 11.05 -11.56
C PHE A 334 -2.73 9.78 -10.75
N PHE A 335 -3.87 9.14 -10.96
CA PHE A 335 -4.22 7.88 -10.31
C PHE A 335 -4.67 6.86 -11.34
N MET A 336 -3.98 5.73 -11.42
CA MET A 336 -4.31 4.63 -12.30
C MET A 336 -4.53 3.36 -11.49
N THR A 337 -5.73 2.77 -11.56
CA THR A 337 -6.08 1.55 -10.82
C THR A 337 -6.75 0.52 -11.72
N SER A 338 -6.32 -0.74 -11.63
CA SER A 338 -6.92 -1.87 -12.36
C SER A 338 -7.03 -1.64 -13.87
N SER A 339 -6.07 -0.92 -14.45
CA SER A 339 -6.16 -0.38 -15.81
C SER A 339 -5.02 -0.85 -16.71
N GLY A 340 -5.17 -0.66 -18.03
CA GLY A 340 -4.19 -1.00 -19.05
C GLY A 340 -3.74 0.22 -19.84
N ILE A 341 -2.43 0.33 -20.08
CA ILE A 341 -1.84 1.25 -21.07
C ILE A 341 -0.96 0.41 -22.00
N SER A 342 -1.20 0.49 -23.31
CA SER A 342 -0.42 -0.27 -24.30
C SER A 342 -0.15 0.52 -25.59
N GLY A 343 0.94 0.16 -26.26
CA GLY A 343 1.35 0.73 -27.55
C GLY A 343 1.71 2.22 -27.48
N SER A 344 1.97 2.73 -26.28
CA SER A 344 2.37 4.12 -26.06
C SER A 344 3.88 4.29 -26.27
N GLY A 345 4.33 5.53 -26.39
CA GLY A 345 5.70 5.88 -26.73
C GLY A 345 5.75 6.90 -27.87
N TYR A 346 6.69 7.86 -27.80
CA TYR A 346 6.97 8.79 -28.90
C TYR A 346 8.45 9.16 -28.94
N GLU A 347 9.06 9.20 -30.13
CA GLU A 347 10.51 9.36 -30.30
C GLU A 347 10.92 10.74 -29.79
N THR A 348 11.38 10.80 -28.55
CA THR A 348 12.13 11.94 -28.04
C THR A 348 13.62 11.69 -28.21
N LEU A 349 14.44 12.73 -28.06
CA LEU A 349 15.90 12.59 -27.94
C LEU A 349 16.31 11.65 -26.78
N THR A 350 15.38 11.34 -25.87
CA THR A 350 15.54 10.45 -24.71
C THR A 350 14.76 9.13 -24.83
N GLY A 351 14.25 8.75 -26.01
CA GLY A 351 13.50 7.50 -26.23
C GLY A 351 11.97 7.66 -26.31
N ASN A 352 11.26 6.56 -26.60
CA ASN A 352 9.79 6.50 -26.65
C ASN A 352 9.17 6.24 -25.27
N ASN A 353 8.45 7.21 -24.68
CA ASN A 353 7.97 7.11 -23.29
C ASN A 353 6.44 6.96 -23.19
N SER A 354 5.95 6.04 -22.37
CA SER A 354 4.50 5.85 -22.12
C SER A 354 3.95 6.88 -21.14
N ILE A 355 4.40 6.86 -19.88
CA ILE A 355 3.96 7.76 -18.82
C ILE A 355 5.17 8.54 -18.34
N ILE A 356 5.02 9.85 -18.20
CA ILE A 356 6.06 10.73 -17.66
C ILE A 356 5.48 11.63 -16.56
N PHE A 357 6.17 11.66 -15.42
CA PHE A 357 5.93 12.57 -14.31
C PHE A 357 7.07 13.59 -14.27
N GLU A 358 6.76 14.89 -14.42
CA GLU A 358 7.76 15.97 -14.41
C GLU A 358 7.46 16.92 -13.24
N ASN A 359 8.34 16.93 -12.22
CA ASN A 359 8.20 17.74 -11.00
C ASN A 359 6.92 17.44 -10.19
N VAL A 360 6.46 16.18 -10.18
CA VAL A 360 5.25 15.77 -9.44
C VAL A 360 5.64 15.33 -8.02
N ASP A 361 5.07 15.95 -6.99
CA ASP A 361 5.30 15.57 -5.59
C ASP A 361 4.03 14.97 -4.98
N GLY A 362 3.96 13.64 -4.93
CA GLY A 362 2.78 12.90 -4.49
C GLY A 362 1.71 12.73 -5.58
N ASP A 363 0.67 11.95 -5.26
CA ASP A 363 -0.50 11.75 -6.12
C ASP A 363 -0.16 11.22 -7.53
N CYS A 364 0.76 10.27 -7.65
CA CYS A 364 1.24 9.67 -8.90
C CYS A 364 1.26 8.13 -8.80
N ASP A 365 0.09 7.55 -8.53
CA ASP A 365 -0.05 6.14 -8.16
C ASP A 365 -0.51 5.26 -9.34
N ILE A 366 0.15 4.12 -9.49
CA ILE A 366 -0.17 3.08 -10.48
C ILE A 366 -0.38 1.76 -9.73
N ILE A 367 -1.62 1.31 -9.63
CA ILE A 367 -2.03 0.20 -8.75
C ILE A 367 -2.76 -0.87 -9.56
N ASN A 368 -2.44 -2.14 -9.37
CA ASN A 368 -3.13 -3.28 -10.03
C ASN A 368 -3.18 -3.16 -11.56
N SER A 369 -2.22 -2.47 -12.18
CA SER A 369 -2.32 -2.03 -13.57
C SER A 369 -1.28 -2.69 -14.47
N VAL A 370 -1.51 -2.65 -15.77
CA VAL A 370 -0.59 -3.18 -16.79
C VAL A 370 -0.14 -2.05 -17.70
N ILE A 371 1.17 -1.87 -17.84
CA ILE A 371 1.77 -0.95 -18.82
C ILE A 371 2.66 -1.77 -19.74
N SER A 372 2.43 -1.69 -21.04
CA SER A 372 3.18 -2.51 -22.00
C SER A 372 3.47 -1.86 -23.34
N ASP A 373 4.45 -2.46 -24.02
CA ASP A 373 4.74 -2.25 -25.44
C ASP A 373 5.13 -0.79 -25.76
N SER A 374 6.18 -0.32 -25.08
CA SER A 374 6.80 1.00 -25.24
C SER A 374 8.32 0.87 -25.11
N ASP A 375 9.10 1.91 -25.42
CA ASP A 375 10.53 1.85 -25.11
C ASP A 375 10.78 2.08 -23.62
N ILE A 376 10.11 3.08 -23.06
CA ILE A 376 10.17 3.44 -21.64
C ILE A 376 8.76 3.46 -21.06
N LEU A 377 8.44 2.54 -20.16
CA LEU A 377 7.08 2.41 -19.63
C LEU A 377 6.73 3.53 -18.64
N VAL A 378 7.61 3.87 -17.70
CA VAL A 378 7.37 4.95 -16.74
C VAL A 378 8.63 5.78 -16.53
N ILE A 379 8.49 7.10 -16.58
CA ILE A 379 9.55 8.06 -16.28
C ILE A 379 9.17 8.93 -15.08
N TYR A 380 10.08 9.02 -14.13
CA TYR A 380 10.03 9.98 -13.02
C TYR A 380 11.14 11.01 -13.20
N ARG A 381 10.80 12.24 -13.56
CA ARG A 381 11.73 13.40 -13.63
C ARG A 381 11.46 14.32 -12.46
N ASN A 382 12.38 14.33 -11.49
CA ASN A 382 12.22 15.13 -10.27
C ASN A 382 10.85 14.91 -9.58
N ALA A 383 10.39 13.65 -9.54
CA ALA A 383 9.10 13.29 -8.96
C ALA A 383 9.29 12.49 -7.66
N SER A 384 8.48 12.77 -6.64
CA SER A 384 8.51 12.15 -5.31
C SER A 384 7.19 11.52 -4.94
N ASN A 385 7.24 10.62 -3.95
CA ASN A 385 6.07 10.10 -3.27
C ASN A 385 5.10 9.37 -4.22
N CYS A 386 5.64 8.87 -5.34
CA CYS A 386 4.92 8.06 -6.31
C CYS A 386 5.00 6.58 -5.93
N MET A 387 3.95 5.83 -6.25
CA MET A 387 3.88 4.40 -6.00
C MET A 387 3.48 3.62 -7.24
N ILE A 388 4.18 2.51 -7.48
CA ILE A 388 3.73 1.43 -8.36
C ILE A 388 3.48 0.21 -7.47
N ASP A 389 2.25 -0.27 -7.39
CA ASP A 389 1.88 -1.42 -6.56
C ASP A 389 1.10 -2.47 -7.34
N ASN A 390 1.44 -3.74 -7.09
CA ASN A 390 0.80 -4.93 -7.64
C ASN A 390 0.55 -4.83 -9.17
N SER A 391 1.48 -4.22 -9.89
CA SER A 391 1.34 -3.90 -11.32
C SER A 391 2.28 -4.75 -12.17
N THR A 392 2.03 -4.80 -13.48
CA THR A 392 2.89 -5.49 -14.45
C THR A 392 3.40 -4.50 -15.48
N LEU A 393 4.72 -4.36 -15.57
CA LEU A 393 5.42 -3.54 -16.55
C LEU A 393 6.12 -4.48 -17.52
N ARG A 394 5.67 -4.55 -18.78
CA ARG A 394 6.21 -5.55 -19.72
C ARG A 394 6.53 -5.03 -21.11
N ASN A 395 7.48 -5.68 -21.77
CA ASN A 395 7.93 -5.34 -23.12
C ASN A 395 8.38 -3.87 -23.23
N GLY A 396 9.12 -3.39 -22.22
CA GLY A 396 9.81 -2.10 -22.27
C GLY A 396 11.12 -2.28 -23.05
N THR A 397 11.23 -1.75 -24.27
CA THR A 397 12.40 -2.06 -25.12
C THR A 397 13.71 -1.53 -24.51
N ASP A 398 13.66 -0.40 -23.80
CA ASP A 398 14.81 0.19 -23.10
C ASP A 398 14.65 0.08 -21.57
N TYR A 399 13.57 0.66 -21.01
CA TYR A 399 13.32 0.68 -19.57
C TYR A 399 11.85 0.38 -19.22
N GLY A 400 11.64 -0.30 -18.10
CA GLY A 400 10.36 -0.32 -17.41
C GLY A 400 10.16 0.95 -16.60
N ILE A 401 11.11 1.26 -15.73
CA ILE A 401 11.14 2.51 -14.97
C ILE A 401 12.46 3.21 -15.23
N LEU A 402 12.40 4.49 -15.60
CA LEU A 402 13.54 5.38 -15.67
C LEU A 402 13.32 6.54 -14.69
N VAL A 403 14.29 6.78 -13.81
CA VAL A 403 14.27 7.89 -12.86
C VAL A 403 15.38 8.87 -13.21
N GLU A 404 15.05 10.13 -13.49
CA GLU A 404 15.96 11.17 -14.00
C GLU A 404 15.93 12.42 -13.09
N TRP A 405 17.11 13.04 -12.90
CA TRP A 405 17.29 14.36 -12.29
C TRP A 405 16.52 14.58 -10.98
N SER A 406 16.50 13.55 -10.15
CA SER A 406 15.73 13.53 -8.92
C SER A 406 16.57 13.95 -7.71
N ASP A 407 16.03 14.88 -6.90
CA ASP A 407 16.51 15.19 -5.56
C ASP A 407 16.60 13.90 -4.70
N PRO A 408 17.64 13.73 -3.87
CA PRO A 408 17.80 12.55 -3.02
C PRO A 408 16.67 12.34 -1.98
N SER A 409 15.88 13.37 -1.68
CA SER A 409 14.67 13.25 -0.87
C SER A 409 13.51 12.52 -1.58
N LEU A 410 13.60 12.31 -2.90
CA LEU A 410 12.53 11.70 -3.66
C LEU A 410 12.45 10.20 -3.38
N ASN A 411 11.26 9.75 -2.98
CA ASN A 411 10.97 8.36 -2.63
C ASN A 411 9.99 7.77 -3.65
N ILE A 412 10.46 6.81 -4.45
CA ILE A 412 9.61 6.05 -5.37
C ILE A 412 9.47 4.65 -4.77
N LYS A 413 8.23 4.19 -4.59
CA LYS A 413 7.93 2.87 -4.04
C LYS A 413 7.43 1.95 -5.14
N VAL A 414 8.09 0.82 -5.32
CA VAL A 414 7.67 -0.26 -6.22
C VAL A 414 7.38 -1.49 -5.39
N ASN A 415 6.13 -1.95 -5.37
CA ASN A 415 5.66 -3.04 -4.53
C ASN A 415 4.99 -4.11 -5.37
N ASN A 416 5.27 -5.40 -5.08
CA ASN A 416 4.59 -6.54 -5.70
C ASN A 416 4.52 -6.49 -7.23
N THR A 417 5.51 -5.87 -7.88
CA THR A 417 5.45 -5.53 -9.30
C THR A 417 6.25 -6.53 -10.11
N VAL A 418 5.71 -6.93 -11.26
CA VAL A 418 6.38 -7.81 -12.22
C VAL A 418 6.90 -6.99 -13.38
N PHE A 419 8.20 -7.08 -13.63
CA PHE A 419 8.86 -6.56 -14.82
C PHE A 419 9.16 -7.72 -15.76
N GLU A 420 8.53 -7.75 -16.95
CA GLU A 420 8.78 -8.78 -17.96
C GLU A 420 9.41 -8.13 -19.20
N ASN A 421 10.68 -8.43 -19.49
CA ASN A 421 11.42 -7.74 -20.55
C ASN A 421 11.41 -6.21 -20.35
N ALA A 422 11.62 -5.78 -19.10
CA ALA A 422 11.66 -4.38 -18.73
C ALA A 422 12.74 -4.18 -17.65
N LYS A 423 13.36 -3.00 -17.61
CA LYS A 423 14.44 -2.67 -16.68
C LYS A 423 14.05 -1.60 -15.68
N ILE A 424 14.82 -1.46 -14.62
CA ILE A 424 14.76 -0.25 -13.79
C ILE A 424 16.11 0.45 -13.86
N TRP A 425 16.10 1.75 -14.15
CA TRP A 425 17.31 2.56 -14.23
C TRP A 425 17.12 3.89 -13.53
N VAL A 426 18.07 4.25 -12.66
CA VAL A 426 18.05 5.47 -11.86
C VAL A 426 19.30 6.28 -12.19
N LEU A 427 19.13 7.46 -12.77
CA LEU A 427 20.18 8.37 -13.25
C LEU A 427 20.54 9.51 -12.27
N ALA A 428 19.92 9.57 -11.09
CA ALA A 428 20.24 10.54 -10.04
C ALA A 428 20.32 9.84 -8.67
N GLU A 429 20.28 10.58 -7.55
CA GLU A 429 20.38 10.03 -6.18
C GLU A 429 19.03 9.78 -5.44
N PRO A 430 17.87 9.52 -6.10
CA PRO A 430 16.61 9.33 -5.37
C PRO A 430 16.62 8.01 -4.60
N ASN A 431 15.87 7.98 -3.50
CA ASN A 431 15.60 6.74 -2.79
C ASN A 431 14.56 5.90 -3.54
N LEU A 432 15.00 4.99 -4.41
CA LEU A 432 14.12 3.98 -5.01
C LEU A 432 13.97 2.79 -4.07
N ASN A 433 12.75 2.49 -3.63
CA ASN A 433 12.47 1.36 -2.76
C ASN A 433 11.65 0.29 -3.51
N VAL A 434 12.24 -0.87 -3.77
CA VAL A 434 11.62 -2.00 -4.49
C VAL A 434 11.38 -3.18 -3.56
N TYR A 435 10.11 -3.55 -3.35
CA TYR A 435 9.71 -4.61 -2.43
C TYR A 435 8.91 -5.72 -3.15
N ASN A 436 9.14 -6.97 -2.75
CA ASN A 436 8.35 -8.14 -3.18
C ASN A 436 8.16 -8.23 -4.71
N SER A 437 9.11 -7.72 -5.49
CA SER A 437 8.94 -7.55 -6.93
C SER A 437 9.76 -8.58 -7.72
N LEU A 438 9.28 -8.95 -8.90
CA LEU A 438 9.98 -9.84 -9.82
C LEU A 438 10.51 -9.01 -10.99
N LEU A 439 11.83 -8.89 -11.12
CA LEU A 439 12.47 -8.27 -12.27
C LEU A 439 12.96 -9.38 -13.19
N ASN A 440 12.29 -9.63 -14.31
CA ASN A 440 12.65 -10.64 -15.29
C ASN A 440 12.98 -10.00 -16.64
N HIS A 441 14.26 -9.90 -16.98
CA HIS A 441 14.72 -9.21 -18.19
C HIS A 441 15.47 -10.15 -19.15
N SER A 442 15.08 -10.16 -20.43
CA SER A 442 15.73 -10.96 -21.49
C SER A 442 16.10 -10.21 -22.80
N GLY A 443 16.27 -8.87 -22.77
CA GLY A 443 16.66 -8.04 -23.94
C GLY A 443 18.18 -7.77 -24.15
N TYR A 444 18.61 -7.56 -25.40
CA TYR A 444 20.01 -7.49 -25.86
C TYR A 444 20.90 -6.29 -25.42
N TYR A 445 20.48 -5.48 -24.45
CA TYR A 445 21.12 -4.19 -24.17
C TYR A 445 22.23 -4.29 -23.10
N THR A 446 23.19 -3.34 -23.13
CA THR A 446 24.45 -3.37 -22.34
C THR A 446 24.31 -3.08 -20.85
N ASN A 447 23.17 -2.56 -20.42
CA ASN A 447 22.90 -2.21 -19.02
C ASN A 447 22.05 -3.33 -18.38
N GLY A 448 22.36 -3.75 -17.15
CA GLY A 448 21.66 -4.85 -16.49
C GLY A 448 20.17 -4.59 -16.24
N ALA A 449 19.43 -5.59 -15.76
CA ALA A 449 18.02 -5.47 -15.42
C ALA A 449 17.69 -4.34 -14.41
N LEU A 450 18.69 -3.92 -13.64
CA LEU A 450 18.56 -2.96 -12.56
C LEU A 450 19.85 -2.12 -12.44
N GLY A 451 19.74 -0.80 -12.58
CA GLY A 451 20.77 0.17 -12.19
C GLY A 451 20.19 1.18 -11.21
N VAL A 452 20.62 1.13 -9.95
CA VAL A 452 20.09 1.99 -8.88
C VAL A 452 21.26 2.71 -8.24
N MET A 453 21.21 4.04 -8.23
CA MET A 453 22.22 4.83 -7.55
C MET A 453 22.04 4.80 -6.04
N SER A 454 20.83 4.99 -5.53
CA SER A 454 20.52 4.79 -4.11
C SER A 454 19.13 4.18 -3.94
N GLY A 455 18.95 3.31 -2.94
CA GLY A 455 17.67 2.62 -2.76
C GLY A 455 17.67 1.40 -1.85
N LEU A 456 16.49 0.87 -1.57
CA LEU A 456 16.30 -0.37 -0.80
C LEU A 456 15.63 -1.42 -1.67
N ILE A 457 16.20 -2.62 -1.75
CA ILE A 457 15.59 -3.74 -2.48
C ILE A 457 15.38 -4.90 -1.53
N LYS A 458 14.13 -5.28 -1.29
CA LYS A 458 13.78 -6.23 -0.23
C LYS A 458 12.76 -7.26 -0.69
N ASN A 459 12.98 -8.53 -0.35
CA ASN A 459 12.17 -9.67 -0.76
C ASN A 459 11.91 -9.75 -2.29
N SER A 460 12.81 -9.22 -3.12
CA SER A 460 12.61 -9.13 -4.58
C SER A 460 13.47 -10.15 -5.32
N ILE A 461 12.97 -10.68 -6.42
CA ILE A 461 13.69 -11.65 -7.26
C ILE A 461 14.15 -10.91 -8.52
N ILE A 462 15.45 -10.93 -8.80
CA ILE A 462 16.02 -10.36 -10.02
C ILE A 462 16.53 -11.52 -10.86
N ILE A 463 15.90 -11.72 -12.01
CA ILE A 463 16.26 -12.67 -13.06
C ILE A 463 16.70 -11.88 -14.27
N ASP A 464 17.98 -11.98 -14.57
CA ASP A 464 18.56 -11.39 -15.77
C ASP A 464 19.14 -12.53 -16.61
N SER A 465 18.80 -12.55 -17.91
CA SER A 465 19.25 -13.58 -18.84
C SER A 465 20.28 -13.10 -19.84
N ILE A 466 20.86 -11.90 -19.66
CA ILE A 466 21.79 -11.30 -20.63
C ILE A 466 23.18 -11.12 -20.05
N ASN A 467 24.14 -11.10 -20.96
CA ASN A 467 25.58 -10.93 -20.82
C ASN A 467 26.09 -9.90 -19.80
N HIS A 468 25.30 -9.01 -19.17
CA HIS A 468 25.80 -8.11 -18.12
C HIS A 468 24.68 -7.74 -17.13
N THR A 469 24.65 -8.34 -15.94
CA THR A 469 23.87 -7.78 -14.82
C THR A 469 24.74 -6.75 -14.11
N ALA A 470 24.87 -5.60 -14.75
CA ALA A 470 25.56 -4.45 -14.18
C ALA A 470 24.61 -3.74 -13.19
N VAL A 471 24.80 -3.97 -11.89
CA VAL A 471 24.19 -3.14 -10.85
C VAL A 471 25.16 -2.01 -10.54
N LYS A 472 25.24 -1.04 -11.45
CA LYS A 472 26.23 0.05 -11.39
C LYS A 472 25.80 1.16 -10.43
N ASN A 473 26.80 1.76 -9.77
CA ASN A 473 26.70 2.92 -8.90
C ASN A 473 25.87 2.70 -7.63
N LEU A 474 25.97 1.54 -6.96
CA LEU A 474 25.18 1.26 -5.76
C LEU A 474 25.63 2.07 -4.54
N ASP A 475 25.25 3.34 -4.42
CA ASP A 475 25.29 4.05 -3.15
C ASP A 475 24.16 3.57 -2.22
N GLY A 476 24.49 2.62 -1.33
CA GLY A 476 23.61 2.25 -0.22
C GLY A 476 22.49 1.24 -0.55
N VAL A 477 22.64 0.45 -1.63
CA VAL A 477 21.66 -0.62 -1.92
C VAL A 477 21.78 -1.77 -0.93
N LEU A 478 20.79 -1.84 -0.07
CA LEU A 478 20.64 -2.85 0.97
C LEU A 478 19.74 -3.98 0.45
N ILE A 479 20.31 -5.15 0.15
CA ILE A 479 19.54 -6.32 -0.31
C ILE A 479 19.27 -7.25 0.88
N ARG A 480 18.12 -7.08 1.54
CA ARG A 480 17.75 -7.82 2.76
C ARG A 480 16.63 -8.84 2.54
N ASN A 481 16.66 -9.90 3.36
CA ASN A 481 15.60 -10.90 3.61
C ASN A 481 14.97 -11.52 2.34
N GLY A 482 15.35 -12.74 1.98
CA GLY A 482 14.64 -13.56 0.98
C GLY A 482 14.70 -13.06 -0.47
N SER A 483 15.34 -11.92 -0.75
CA SER A 483 15.63 -11.49 -2.13
C SER A 483 16.63 -12.46 -2.77
N VAL A 484 16.33 -12.98 -3.95
CA VAL A 484 17.25 -13.86 -4.68
C VAL A 484 17.66 -13.15 -5.96
N ILE A 485 18.96 -12.86 -6.09
CA ILE A 485 19.53 -12.47 -7.38
C ILE A 485 19.94 -13.76 -8.09
N THR A 486 19.17 -14.14 -9.12
CA THR A 486 19.51 -15.27 -9.99
C THR A 486 19.99 -14.71 -11.31
N VAL A 487 21.28 -14.80 -11.57
CA VAL A 487 21.85 -14.45 -12.87
C VAL A 487 21.90 -15.72 -13.72
N SER A 488 21.08 -15.76 -14.77
CA SER A 488 20.88 -16.96 -15.61
C SER A 488 21.82 -17.00 -16.83
N ASN A 489 21.87 -18.13 -17.53
CA ASN A 489 22.91 -18.50 -18.51
C ASN A 489 23.31 -17.37 -19.48
N ASN A 490 24.64 -17.19 -19.62
CA ASN A 490 25.40 -16.27 -20.50
C ASN A 490 25.75 -14.88 -19.94
N SER A 491 25.24 -14.47 -18.79
CA SER A 491 25.65 -13.22 -18.12
C SER A 491 27.13 -13.21 -17.73
N LYS A 492 27.85 -12.10 -17.96
CA LYS A 492 29.29 -11.97 -17.76
C LYS A 492 29.74 -11.47 -16.38
N ASN A 493 28.90 -10.98 -15.47
CA ASN A 493 29.25 -10.67 -14.05
C ASN A 493 28.01 -10.15 -13.29
N ILE A 494 27.99 -10.25 -11.96
CA ILE A 494 27.33 -9.24 -11.09
C ILE A 494 28.38 -8.18 -10.82
N GLU A 495 28.18 -6.98 -11.36
CA GLU A 495 29.11 -5.85 -11.23
C GLU A 495 28.54 -4.82 -10.26
N ILE A 496 29.27 -4.50 -9.18
CA ILE A 496 28.98 -3.39 -8.26
C ILE A 496 30.13 -2.40 -8.35
N ASN A 497 29.87 -1.16 -8.78
CA ASN A 497 30.90 -0.15 -9.00
C ASN A 497 30.67 1.11 -8.17
N ASP A 498 31.77 1.71 -7.68
CA ASP A 498 31.85 3.10 -7.17
C ASP A 498 30.84 3.40 -6.04
N SER A 499 30.66 2.49 -5.07
CA SER A 499 29.83 2.80 -3.88
C SER A 499 30.67 3.51 -2.82
N SER A 500 30.25 4.70 -2.40
CA SER A 500 30.86 5.41 -1.27
C SER A 500 30.37 4.91 0.11
N PHE A 501 29.45 3.94 0.13
CA PHE A 501 28.76 3.42 1.32
C PHE A 501 28.85 1.90 1.47
N SER A 502 28.56 1.41 2.68
CA SER A 502 28.59 -0.02 3.03
C SER A 502 27.53 -0.83 2.26
N THR A 503 27.95 -1.85 1.50
CA THR A 503 27.02 -2.74 0.77
C THR A 503 26.80 -4.04 1.54
N TYR A 504 25.53 -4.42 1.78
CA TYR A 504 25.17 -5.63 2.53
C TYR A 504 24.36 -6.61 1.67
N PHE A 505 24.88 -7.83 1.52
CA PHE A 505 24.20 -8.98 0.92
C PHE A 505 23.79 -9.98 1.99
N ALA A 506 22.49 -10.12 2.23
CA ALA A 506 21.97 -11.06 3.23
C ALA A 506 21.25 -12.28 2.59
N ASN A 507 21.71 -12.76 1.43
CA ASN A 507 21.00 -13.79 0.65
C ASN A 507 21.93 -14.66 -0.21
N ASN A 508 21.37 -15.75 -0.76
CA ASN A 508 22.03 -16.60 -1.73
C ASN A 508 22.25 -15.87 -3.06
N ILE A 509 23.49 -15.86 -3.53
CA ILE A 509 23.86 -15.37 -4.85
C ILE A 509 24.26 -16.59 -5.68
N THR A 510 23.49 -16.89 -6.73
CA THR A 510 23.82 -18.00 -7.62
C THR A 510 24.12 -17.44 -9.01
N THR A 511 25.37 -17.59 -9.45
CA THR A 511 25.80 -17.27 -10.80
C THR A 511 26.15 -18.57 -11.51
N ARG A 512 25.52 -18.84 -12.67
CA ARG A 512 25.82 -20.07 -13.42
C ARG A 512 27.10 -19.97 -14.25
N ASN A 513 27.48 -18.76 -14.68
CA ASN A 513 28.51 -18.60 -15.70
C ASN A 513 29.65 -17.61 -15.41
N THR A 514 29.62 -16.80 -14.34
CA THR A 514 30.64 -15.75 -14.09
C THR A 514 30.78 -15.29 -12.64
N ASP A 515 31.86 -14.55 -12.39
CA ASP A 515 32.33 -14.02 -11.12
C ASP A 515 31.36 -12.97 -10.55
N ILE A 516 31.28 -12.87 -9.22
CA ILE A 516 30.82 -11.63 -8.58
C ILE A 516 32.01 -10.69 -8.65
N THR A 517 31.91 -9.61 -9.42
CA THR A 517 32.99 -8.63 -9.54
C THR A 517 32.58 -7.35 -8.83
N LEU A 518 33.30 -7.01 -7.77
CA LEU A 518 33.09 -5.79 -7.00
C LEU A 518 34.17 -4.77 -7.37
N TYR A 519 33.86 -3.65 -8.05
CA TYR A 519 34.83 -2.61 -8.39
C TYR A 519 34.75 -1.36 -7.50
N ARG A 520 35.93 -0.77 -7.25
CA ARG A 520 36.22 0.64 -6.89
C ARG A 520 35.45 1.26 -5.71
N ASN A 521 36.22 1.80 -4.77
CA ASN A 521 35.89 2.77 -3.72
C ASN A 521 34.91 2.29 -2.65
N MET A 522 34.55 1.00 -2.64
CA MET A 522 33.74 0.45 -1.56
C MET A 522 34.56 0.41 -0.27
N THR A 523 34.10 1.18 0.72
CA THR A 523 34.73 1.28 2.05
C THR A 523 34.40 0.08 2.92
N ASP A 524 33.15 -0.42 2.88
CA ASP A 524 32.72 -1.62 3.60
C ASP A 524 31.87 -2.53 2.72
N PHE A 525 32.21 -3.81 2.67
CA PHE A 525 31.40 -4.83 2.01
C PHE A 525 31.07 -5.97 2.97
N HIS A 526 29.80 -6.37 3.08
CA HIS A 526 29.35 -7.42 4.00
C HIS A 526 28.46 -8.45 3.29
N ILE A 527 28.85 -9.72 3.32
CA ILE A 527 27.98 -10.86 2.96
C ILE A 527 27.64 -11.62 4.24
N LEU A 528 26.36 -11.86 4.50
CA LEU A 528 25.89 -12.58 5.68
C LEU A 528 24.86 -13.65 5.30
N ASN A 529 25.04 -14.88 5.77
CA ASN A 529 24.08 -15.99 5.62
C ASN A 529 23.75 -16.32 4.14
N GLY A 530 24.73 -16.23 3.23
CA GLY A 530 24.53 -16.44 1.81
C GLY A 530 25.31 -17.65 1.27
N THR A 531 24.67 -18.48 0.45
CA THR A 531 25.38 -19.39 -0.45
C THR A 531 25.78 -18.59 -1.70
N ILE A 532 27.08 -18.46 -1.95
CA ILE A 532 27.65 -17.97 -3.20
C ILE A 532 28.01 -19.19 -4.04
N THR A 533 27.16 -19.54 -5.01
CA THR A 533 27.48 -20.65 -5.94
C THR A 533 27.87 -20.06 -7.29
N MET A 534 29.12 -20.29 -7.69
CA MET A 534 29.66 -19.86 -8.99
C MET A 534 29.94 -21.09 -9.86
N GLY A 535 29.58 -21.05 -11.15
CA GLY A 535 29.65 -22.21 -12.03
C GLY A 535 31.00 -22.51 -12.70
N PHE A 536 32.05 -21.70 -12.51
CA PHE A 536 33.36 -21.89 -13.15
C PHE A 536 34.55 -21.75 -12.19
N SER A 537 35.76 -22.06 -12.69
CA SER A 537 37.03 -22.23 -11.95
C SER A 537 37.66 -20.95 -11.41
N ASP A 538 37.22 -19.80 -11.90
CA ASP A 538 37.76 -18.49 -11.54
C ASP A 538 36.80 -17.94 -10.47
N GLY A 539 37.32 -17.60 -9.28
CA GLY A 539 36.53 -17.33 -8.09
C GLY A 539 35.69 -16.04 -8.14
N ALA A 540 35.14 -15.62 -6.99
CA ALA A 540 34.49 -14.31 -6.87
C ALA A 540 35.60 -13.26 -6.77
N ASN A 541 35.57 -12.23 -7.62
CA ASN A 541 36.58 -11.18 -7.72
C ASN A 541 36.23 -9.97 -6.85
N TYR A 542 37.00 -9.75 -5.79
CA TYR A 542 36.77 -8.63 -4.87
C TYR A 542 37.83 -7.53 -5.07
N TYR A 543 37.41 -6.32 -5.49
CA TYR A 543 38.23 -5.10 -5.50
C TYR A 543 37.69 -4.07 -4.49
N VAL A 544 37.81 -4.37 -3.20
CA VAL A 544 37.29 -3.54 -2.09
C VAL A 544 38.35 -3.24 -1.04
N ASN A 545 38.24 -2.11 -0.35
CA ASN A 545 39.14 -1.73 0.74
C ASN A 545 38.94 -2.60 1.97
N GLU A 546 37.69 -2.79 2.40
CA GLU A 546 37.37 -3.65 3.54
C GLU A 546 36.17 -4.55 3.19
N GLY A 547 36.29 -5.83 3.51
CA GLY A 547 35.25 -6.83 3.21
C GLY A 547 35.10 -7.86 4.32
N VAL A 548 33.86 -8.17 4.70
CA VAL A 548 33.50 -9.23 5.64
C VAL A 548 32.56 -10.23 4.96
N VAL A 549 32.90 -11.50 4.97
CA VAL A 549 32.04 -12.59 4.51
C VAL A 549 31.78 -13.54 5.68
N GLU A 550 30.53 -13.67 6.10
CA GLU A 550 30.15 -14.40 7.30
C GLU A 550 29.07 -15.46 7.03
N ASN A 551 29.22 -16.64 7.64
CA ASN A 551 28.27 -17.75 7.61
C ASN A 551 27.78 -18.07 6.19
N SER A 552 28.74 -18.24 5.29
CA SER A 552 28.50 -18.31 3.86
C SER A 552 29.23 -19.52 3.26
N SER A 553 28.88 -19.88 2.03
CA SER A 553 29.59 -20.95 1.32
C SER A 553 29.98 -20.52 -0.09
N SER A 554 31.21 -20.81 -0.52
CA SER A 554 31.72 -20.50 -1.86
C SER A 554 32.46 -21.69 -2.47
N ASN A 555 32.72 -21.64 -3.78
CA ASN A 555 33.63 -22.59 -4.43
C ASN A 555 35.10 -22.16 -4.32
N ALA A 556 35.37 -20.85 -4.43
CA ALA A 556 36.69 -20.23 -4.26
C ALA A 556 36.51 -18.71 -4.03
N PHE A 557 37.58 -18.02 -3.62
CA PHE A 557 37.62 -16.56 -3.51
C PHE A 557 38.82 -16.00 -4.25
N SER A 558 38.62 -14.96 -5.06
CA SER A 558 39.69 -14.27 -5.77
C SER A 558 39.74 -12.78 -5.34
N PHE A 559 40.86 -12.34 -4.80
CA PHE A 559 41.05 -10.97 -4.31
C PHE A 559 41.98 -10.23 -5.25
N PHE A 560 41.52 -9.12 -5.81
CA PHE A 560 42.29 -8.31 -6.74
C PHE A 560 42.36 -6.87 -6.24
N ASP A 561 43.57 -6.32 -6.12
CA ASP A 561 43.76 -4.91 -5.78
C ASP A 561 44.53 -4.16 -6.88
N ASP A 562 43.81 -3.34 -7.64
CA ASP A 562 44.35 -2.50 -8.73
C ASP A 562 44.37 -0.99 -8.36
N TYR A 563 43.85 -0.59 -7.19
CA TYR A 563 43.58 0.83 -6.92
C TYR A 563 43.78 1.32 -5.47
N PHE A 564 43.87 0.44 -4.46
CA PHE A 564 43.85 0.84 -3.05
C PHE A 564 45.20 0.73 -2.37
N SER A 565 45.50 1.57 -1.38
CA SER A 565 46.78 1.43 -0.67
C SER A 565 46.89 0.11 0.10
N GLU A 566 45.77 -0.36 0.66
CA GLU A 566 45.64 -1.61 1.43
C GLU A 566 44.20 -2.14 1.34
N ALA A 567 44.03 -3.45 1.16
CA ALA A 567 42.74 -4.14 1.17
C ALA A 567 42.67 -5.17 2.31
N ASN A 568 41.65 -5.12 3.16
CA ASN A 568 41.48 -5.92 4.37
C ASN A 568 40.21 -6.79 4.29
N PHE A 569 40.36 -8.10 4.27
CA PHE A 569 39.27 -9.05 4.16
C PHE A 569 39.17 -9.94 5.40
N THR A 570 37.96 -10.17 5.89
CA THR A 570 37.68 -11.09 7.00
C THR A 570 36.62 -12.11 6.58
N LEU A 571 36.97 -13.39 6.60
CA LEU A 571 36.06 -14.50 6.32
C LEU A 571 35.77 -15.24 7.63
N ILE A 572 34.51 -15.38 8.00
CA ILE A 572 34.06 -15.99 9.27
C ILE A 572 33.05 -17.08 8.97
N ASP A 573 33.27 -18.29 9.46
CA ASP A 573 32.31 -19.40 9.28
C ASP A 573 31.99 -19.66 7.80
N VAL A 574 33.02 -19.68 6.96
CA VAL A 574 32.89 -19.87 5.51
C VAL A 574 33.20 -21.30 5.12
N GLU A 575 32.28 -21.94 4.38
CA GLU A 575 32.50 -23.27 3.81
C GLU A 575 32.93 -23.17 2.33
N ILE A 576 34.13 -23.66 2.02
CA ILE A 576 34.60 -23.90 0.65
C ILE A 576 34.12 -25.29 0.21
N ILE A 577 33.18 -25.36 -0.75
CA ILE A 577 32.43 -26.59 -1.06
C ILE A 577 32.97 -27.35 -2.29
N ASN A 578 33.48 -26.66 -3.32
CA ASN A 578 34.00 -27.30 -4.54
C ASN A 578 35.08 -26.45 -5.24
N SER A 579 36.30 -26.40 -4.69
CA SER A 579 37.44 -25.85 -5.42
C SER A 579 38.01 -26.92 -6.35
N SER A 580 37.80 -26.78 -7.67
CA SER A 580 38.56 -27.55 -8.67
C SER A 580 39.92 -26.91 -8.99
N ALA A 581 40.18 -25.75 -8.40
CA ALA A 581 41.37 -24.90 -8.51
C ALA A 581 41.80 -24.46 -7.08
N GLU A 582 42.56 -23.37 -6.94
CA GLU A 582 42.96 -22.85 -5.63
C GLU A 582 41.76 -22.34 -4.81
N ASP A 583 41.81 -22.52 -3.48
CA ASP A 583 40.78 -22.02 -2.55
C ASP A 583 40.73 -20.48 -2.55
N PHE A 584 41.92 -19.88 -2.66
CA PHE A 584 42.14 -18.44 -2.68
C PHE A 584 43.07 -18.03 -3.82
N GLU A 585 42.67 -17.07 -4.63
CA GLU A 585 43.56 -16.38 -5.55
C GLU A 585 43.77 -14.94 -5.04
N ILE A 586 45.01 -14.49 -4.92
CA ILE A 586 45.35 -13.13 -4.45
C ILE A 586 46.25 -12.49 -5.50
N SER A 587 45.80 -11.37 -6.07
CA SER A 587 46.56 -10.58 -7.05
C SER A 587 46.74 -9.16 -6.55
N THR A 588 48.00 -8.74 -6.36
CA THR A 588 48.34 -7.43 -5.78
C THR A 588 49.05 -6.55 -6.82
N PHE A 589 48.43 -5.48 -7.31
CA PHE A 589 49.02 -4.55 -8.29
C PHE A 589 49.76 -3.38 -7.63
N GLY A 590 50.74 -3.68 -6.77
CA GLY A 590 51.51 -2.66 -6.04
C GLY A 590 50.95 -2.31 -4.66
N HIS A 591 50.01 -3.11 -4.16
CA HIS A 591 49.19 -2.82 -3.00
C HIS A 591 49.11 -4.00 -2.03
N ASN A 592 48.75 -3.74 -0.76
CA ASN A 592 48.79 -4.78 0.27
C ASN A 592 47.42 -5.44 0.50
N VAL A 593 47.32 -6.76 0.45
CA VAL A 593 46.08 -7.51 0.77
C VAL A 593 46.22 -8.27 2.08
N ASN A 594 45.39 -7.98 3.07
CA ASN A 594 45.35 -8.67 4.37
C ASN A 594 44.09 -9.53 4.48
N LEU A 595 44.23 -10.83 4.71
CA LEU A 595 43.15 -11.81 4.79
C LEU A 595 43.12 -12.45 6.18
N LEU A 596 42.02 -12.26 6.91
CA LEU A 596 41.74 -12.91 8.20
C LEU A 596 40.71 -14.02 8.01
N LEU A 597 41.14 -15.27 8.17
CA LEU A 597 40.29 -16.44 8.06
C LEU A 597 39.92 -16.95 9.46
N ILE A 598 38.64 -17.04 9.79
CA ILE A 598 38.14 -17.57 11.07
C ILE A 598 37.16 -18.70 10.78
N ASN A 599 37.52 -19.93 11.15
CA ASN A 599 36.69 -21.11 10.89
C ASN A 599 36.28 -21.23 9.40
N VAL A 600 37.26 -21.17 8.51
CA VAL A 600 37.06 -21.32 7.07
C VAL A 600 37.50 -22.72 6.65
N SER A 601 36.64 -23.49 5.98
CA SER A 601 37.00 -24.82 5.45
C SER A 601 37.91 -24.70 4.22
N GLY A 602 38.47 -25.82 3.76
CA GLY A 602 39.51 -25.85 2.72
C GLY A 602 40.93 -25.92 3.29
N ASP A 603 41.91 -26.35 2.50
CA ASP A 603 43.31 -26.35 2.93
C ASP A 603 43.96 -24.96 2.81
N ALA A 604 43.20 -23.98 2.28
CA ALA A 604 43.70 -22.65 1.93
C ALA A 604 44.88 -22.75 0.96
N ASP A 605 44.73 -23.58 -0.06
CA ASP A 605 45.57 -23.48 -1.25
C ASP A 605 45.43 -22.07 -1.83
N VAL A 606 46.49 -21.28 -1.69
CA VAL A 606 46.54 -19.88 -2.10
C VAL A 606 47.42 -19.77 -3.33
N ASN A 607 46.85 -19.27 -4.43
CA ASN A 607 47.62 -18.78 -5.56
C ASN A 607 47.90 -17.28 -5.36
N TYR A 608 49.18 -16.89 -5.42
CA TYR A 608 49.58 -15.50 -5.28
C TYR A 608 50.25 -14.99 -6.55
N ASN A 609 49.62 -13.98 -7.15
CA ASN A 609 50.15 -13.28 -8.31
C ASN A 609 50.71 -11.92 -7.89
N ASP A 610 52.04 -11.84 -7.80
CA ASP A 610 52.76 -10.62 -7.41
C ASP A 610 52.91 -9.65 -8.59
N TYR A 611 52.28 -8.48 -8.49
CA TYR A 611 52.50 -7.34 -9.38
C TYR A 611 53.05 -6.12 -8.63
N GLY A 612 53.81 -6.35 -7.54
CA GLY A 612 54.55 -5.35 -6.78
C GLY A 612 53.98 -5.04 -5.39
N GLY A 613 53.01 -5.82 -4.91
CA GLY A 613 52.40 -5.67 -3.59
C GLY A 613 52.83 -6.75 -2.59
N GLU A 614 52.28 -6.71 -1.38
CA GLU A 614 52.44 -7.77 -0.39
C GLU A 614 51.07 -8.35 -0.01
N TYR A 615 51.02 -9.61 0.41
CA TYR A 615 49.82 -10.16 1.04
C TYR A 615 50.13 -10.69 2.42
N SER A 616 49.13 -10.71 3.30
CA SER A 616 49.20 -11.42 4.56
C SER A 616 47.94 -12.23 4.83
N ILE A 617 48.09 -13.47 5.31
CA ILE A 617 46.99 -14.35 5.69
C ILE A 617 47.14 -14.69 7.18
N THR A 618 46.10 -14.44 7.96
CA THR A 618 46.00 -14.91 9.34
C THR A 618 44.90 -15.95 9.43
N ARG A 619 45.26 -17.20 9.70
CA ARG A 619 44.28 -18.30 9.86
C ARG A 619 44.01 -18.58 11.33
N LYS A 620 42.75 -18.53 11.75
CA LYS A 620 42.26 -18.79 13.10
C LYS A 620 41.16 -19.85 13.11
N TRP A 621 41.04 -20.53 14.23
CA TRP A 621 40.01 -21.53 14.50
C TRP A 621 39.35 -21.28 15.86
N TYR A 622 38.14 -21.79 16.03
CA TYR A 622 37.47 -21.73 17.31
C TYR A 622 38.03 -22.75 18.30
N LEU A 623 38.29 -22.27 19.51
CA LEU A 623 38.61 -23.09 20.66
C LEU A 623 37.53 -22.89 21.73
N ASP A 624 36.83 -23.97 22.04
CA ASP A 624 35.94 -24.04 23.19
C ASP A 624 36.59 -24.88 24.29
N VAL A 625 36.63 -24.36 25.52
CA VAL A 625 37.19 -25.09 26.68
C VAL A 625 36.13 -25.27 27.74
N PHE A 626 35.94 -26.53 28.12
CA PHE A 626 35.04 -26.99 29.18
C PHE A 626 35.85 -27.51 30.36
N VAL A 627 35.46 -27.15 31.57
CA VAL A 627 36.04 -27.67 32.81
C VAL A 627 34.95 -28.34 33.63
N GLN A 628 35.20 -29.59 34.01
CA GLN A 628 34.29 -30.41 34.79
C GLN A 628 35.01 -31.10 35.95
N ASP A 629 34.24 -31.57 36.92
CA ASP A 629 34.73 -32.49 37.95
C ASP A 629 34.79 -33.93 37.41
N LYS A 630 35.35 -34.84 38.20
CA LYS A 630 35.40 -36.28 37.88
C LYS A 630 34.02 -36.97 37.71
N HIS A 631 32.94 -36.32 38.10
CA HIS A 631 31.57 -36.82 37.93
C HIS A 631 30.87 -36.19 36.72
N GLY A 632 31.57 -35.35 35.95
CA GLY A 632 31.02 -34.65 34.79
C GLY A 632 30.23 -33.38 35.13
N ASN A 633 30.27 -32.90 36.38
CA ASN A 633 29.62 -31.65 36.76
C ASN A 633 30.47 -30.46 36.29
N PRO A 634 29.87 -29.42 35.69
CA PRO A 634 30.60 -28.23 35.27
C PRO A 634 31.22 -27.50 36.47
N ILE A 635 32.41 -26.93 36.28
CA ILE A 635 33.10 -26.14 37.31
C ILE A 635 33.13 -24.68 36.91
N SER A 636 32.66 -23.82 37.79
CA SER A 636 32.73 -22.37 37.62
C SER A 636 33.95 -21.78 38.32
N GLY A 637 34.54 -20.73 37.74
CA GLY A 637 35.70 -20.04 38.28
C GLY A 637 37.04 -20.74 38.10
N ALA A 638 37.13 -21.80 37.29
CA ALA A 638 38.42 -22.32 36.83
C ALA A 638 39.03 -21.32 35.84
N ASN A 639 40.32 -20.99 36.03
CA ASN A 639 41.04 -20.09 35.15
C ASN A 639 41.72 -20.90 34.04
N VAL A 640 41.37 -20.60 32.80
CA VAL A 640 41.92 -21.24 31.61
C VAL A 640 42.78 -20.22 30.86
N THR A 641 44.06 -20.52 30.69
CA THR A 641 45.01 -19.65 30.01
C THR A 641 45.58 -20.35 28.78
N GLY A 642 45.59 -19.65 27.64
CA GLY A 642 46.18 -20.13 26.41
C GLY A 642 47.51 -19.45 26.12
N PHE A 643 48.51 -20.23 25.71
CA PHE A 643 49.82 -19.74 25.27
C PHE A 643 50.10 -20.16 23.82
N ASN A 644 50.73 -19.27 23.04
CA ASN A 644 51.22 -19.62 21.70
C ASN A 644 52.53 -20.44 21.74
N ALA A 645 53.02 -20.85 20.56
CA ALA A 645 54.27 -21.62 20.46
C ALA A 645 55.52 -20.91 21.03
N SER A 646 55.48 -19.59 21.20
CA SER A 646 56.54 -18.79 21.83
C SER A 646 56.33 -18.58 23.34
N TYR A 647 55.34 -19.25 23.94
CA TYR A 647 54.92 -19.10 25.35
C TYR A 647 54.40 -17.70 25.72
N SER A 648 54.00 -16.91 24.74
CA SER A 648 53.26 -15.67 25.01
C SER A 648 51.80 -16.02 25.28
N GLU A 649 51.24 -15.44 26.35
CA GLU A 649 49.82 -15.54 26.65
C GLU A 649 48.99 -14.93 25.51
N ILE A 650 47.96 -15.66 25.07
CA ILE A 650 47.02 -15.22 24.02
C ILE A 650 45.61 -14.98 24.55
N PHE A 651 45.22 -15.63 25.65
CA PHE A 651 43.99 -15.35 26.39
C PHE A 651 44.09 -15.93 27.82
N SER A 652 43.29 -15.40 28.74
CA SER A 652 43.13 -15.93 30.11
C SER A 652 41.71 -15.63 30.59
N GLU A 653 40.89 -16.66 30.74
CA GLU A 653 39.44 -16.55 30.97
C GLU A 653 38.97 -17.48 32.09
N LEU A 654 37.99 -17.01 32.87
CA LEU A 654 37.34 -17.83 33.90
C LEU A 654 36.15 -18.58 33.30
N THR A 655 35.97 -19.84 33.69
CA THR A 655 34.79 -20.62 33.31
C THR A 655 33.52 -20.08 33.98
N ASN A 656 32.45 -19.94 33.20
CA ASN A 656 31.12 -19.57 33.68
C ASN A 656 30.46 -20.68 34.51
N THR A 657 29.20 -20.49 34.93
CA THR A 657 28.45 -21.46 35.75
C THR A 657 28.16 -22.77 35.02
N SER A 658 28.20 -22.77 33.69
CA SER A 658 28.04 -23.95 32.86
C SER A 658 29.38 -24.63 32.55
N GLY A 659 30.49 -24.19 33.16
CA GLY A 659 31.81 -24.80 33.02
C GLY A 659 32.58 -24.41 31.76
N TRP A 660 32.08 -23.48 30.95
CA TRP A 660 32.71 -23.06 29.70
C TRP A 660 33.38 -21.70 29.86
N ILE A 661 34.51 -21.49 29.17
CA ILE A 661 34.99 -20.14 28.86
C ILE A 661 34.23 -19.58 27.66
N THR A 662 34.29 -18.25 27.46
CA THR A 662 33.90 -17.65 26.17
C THR A 662 34.77 -18.24 25.06
N ARG A 663 34.16 -18.61 23.93
CA ARG A 663 34.86 -19.13 22.75
C ARG A 663 36.02 -18.21 22.35
N GLN A 664 37.16 -18.82 22.05
CA GLN A 664 38.38 -18.10 21.66
C GLN A 664 38.70 -18.31 20.17
N ASN A 665 39.20 -17.26 19.51
CA ASN A 665 39.70 -17.31 18.13
C ASN A 665 41.21 -17.48 18.15
N VAL A 666 41.69 -18.73 18.03
CA VAL A 666 43.11 -19.08 18.20
C VAL A 666 43.80 -19.20 16.84
N THR A 667 44.89 -18.47 16.66
CA THR A 667 45.67 -18.45 15.41
C THR A 667 46.41 -19.77 15.19
N GLN A 668 46.20 -20.41 14.04
CA GLN A 668 47.01 -21.55 13.58
C GLN A 668 48.34 -21.07 13.00
N TYR A 669 48.28 -20.17 12.02
CA TYR A 669 49.45 -19.60 11.36
C TYR A 669 49.17 -18.17 10.88
N TRP A 670 50.26 -17.46 10.66
CA TRP A 670 50.33 -16.25 9.87
C TRP A 670 51.23 -16.52 8.66
N GLU A 671 50.89 -15.99 7.50
CA GLU A 671 51.61 -16.19 6.25
C GLU A 671 51.67 -14.88 5.45
N ASN A 672 52.74 -14.71 4.68
CA ASN A 672 52.88 -13.68 3.67
C ASN A 672 53.62 -14.24 2.44
N SER A 673 53.95 -13.37 1.48
CA SER A 673 54.66 -13.75 0.24
C SER A 673 56.04 -14.40 0.44
N THR A 674 56.63 -14.29 1.63
CA THR A 674 58.00 -14.76 1.91
C THR A 674 58.07 -15.88 2.95
N THR A 675 57.09 -15.98 3.85
CA THR A 675 57.17 -16.88 4.99
C THR A 675 55.80 -17.27 5.52
N ARG A 676 55.72 -18.49 6.06
CA ARG A 676 54.62 -18.97 6.89
C ARG A 676 55.15 -19.24 8.30
N ILE A 677 54.58 -18.56 9.28
CA ILE A 677 54.91 -18.69 10.71
C ILE A 677 53.74 -19.40 11.40
N ASN A 678 53.98 -20.66 11.79
CA ASN A 678 53.01 -21.41 12.58
C ASN A 678 52.98 -20.90 14.03
N ALA A 679 51.80 -20.50 14.51
CA ALA A 679 51.57 -20.12 15.90
C ALA A 679 51.24 -21.33 16.80
N THR A 680 50.97 -22.47 16.16
CA THR A 680 50.68 -23.78 16.73
C THR A 680 51.96 -24.62 16.92
N PRO A 681 52.03 -25.55 17.89
CA PRO A 681 51.02 -25.90 18.87
C PRO A 681 50.91 -24.90 20.03
N HIS A 682 49.72 -24.82 20.61
CA HIS A 682 49.39 -24.00 21.78
C HIS A 682 49.39 -24.85 23.04
N ASN A 683 49.76 -24.23 24.17
CA ASN A 683 49.61 -24.83 25.49
C ASN A 683 48.41 -24.20 26.18
N ILE A 684 47.41 -25.00 26.51
CA ILE A 684 46.23 -24.56 27.26
C ILE A 684 46.39 -25.08 28.68
N THR A 685 46.45 -24.18 29.65
CA THR A 685 46.49 -24.51 31.06
C THR A 685 45.15 -24.23 31.70
N MET A 686 44.77 -25.07 32.67
CA MET A 686 43.62 -24.88 33.54
C MET A 686 44.13 -24.88 34.97
N THR A 687 43.75 -23.88 35.74
CA THR A 687 44.03 -23.76 37.17
C THR A 687 42.72 -23.62 37.94
N TYR A 688 42.52 -24.48 38.92
CA TYR A 688 41.38 -24.40 39.83
C TYR A 688 41.79 -24.88 41.23
N GLU A 689 41.73 -23.97 42.21
CA GLU A 689 42.28 -24.19 43.55
C GLU A 689 43.78 -24.56 43.51
N GLU A 690 44.13 -25.82 43.81
CA GLU A 690 45.49 -26.36 43.79
C GLU A 690 45.72 -27.32 42.62
N ASP A 691 44.73 -27.54 41.76
CA ASP A 691 44.85 -28.39 40.58
C ASP A 691 45.26 -27.56 39.37
N GLU A 692 46.32 -28.01 38.69
CA GLU A 692 46.83 -27.41 37.47
C GLU A 692 46.97 -28.52 36.43
N GLN A 693 46.37 -28.30 35.27
CA GLN A 693 46.44 -29.23 34.14
C GLN A 693 46.84 -28.48 32.89
N GLU A 694 47.61 -29.14 32.04
CA GLU A 694 48.05 -28.60 30.75
C GLU A 694 47.66 -29.55 29.62
N LYS A 695 47.20 -28.99 28.51
CA LYS A 695 46.98 -29.69 27.25
C LYS A 695 47.63 -28.93 26.12
N ARG A 696 48.51 -29.62 25.40
CA ARG A 696 49.11 -29.12 24.17
C ARG A 696 48.22 -29.47 22.98
N ILE A 697 47.83 -28.47 22.20
CA ILE A 697 46.93 -28.63 21.05
C ILE A 697 47.55 -28.07 19.78
N THR A 698 47.27 -28.72 18.66
CA THR A 698 47.56 -28.16 17.34
C THR A 698 46.28 -27.63 16.74
N MET A 699 46.15 -26.31 16.51
CA MET A 699 44.97 -25.78 15.80
C MET A 699 45.10 -26.08 14.31
N ASN A 700 44.17 -26.86 13.76
CA ASN A 700 44.05 -27.19 12.33
C ASN A 700 42.58 -27.34 11.90
N GLU A 701 41.67 -27.10 12.83
CA GLU A 701 40.21 -27.20 12.77
C GLU A 701 39.68 -26.60 14.08
N ASN A 702 38.38 -26.39 14.19
CA ASN A 702 37.75 -26.04 15.47
C ASN A 702 37.96 -27.17 16.49
N LYS A 703 38.23 -26.81 17.75
CA LYS A 703 38.45 -27.80 18.82
C LYS A 703 37.64 -27.51 20.06
N ILE A 704 37.21 -28.60 20.68
CA ILE A 704 36.63 -28.63 22.02
C ILE A 704 37.59 -29.35 22.94
N ILE A 705 38.00 -28.71 24.04
CA ILE A 705 38.87 -29.30 25.05
C ILE A 705 38.09 -29.44 26.35
N THR A 706 38.20 -30.59 26.99
CA THR A 706 37.65 -30.80 28.34
C THR A 706 38.75 -31.03 29.35
N PHE A 707 38.83 -30.23 30.41
CA PHE A 707 39.62 -30.52 31.60
C PHE A 707 38.74 -31.22 32.64
N THR A 708 39.31 -32.20 33.34
CA THR A 708 38.61 -32.91 34.42
C THR A 708 39.43 -32.78 35.68
N THR A 709 39.00 -31.92 36.59
CA THR A 709 39.68 -31.71 37.88
C THR A 709 39.06 -32.57 38.97
N ASN A 710 39.87 -32.89 39.97
CA ASN A 710 39.42 -33.49 41.21
C ASN A 710 39.77 -32.50 42.32
N PRO A 711 38.97 -31.42 42.50
CA PRO A 711 39.27 -30.39 43.48
C PRO A 711 39.47 -31.09 44.82
N LYS A 712 40.69 -31.00 45.35
CA LYS A 712 40.97 -31.52 46.69
C LYS A 712 40.12 -30.69 47.61
N LYS A 713 39.03 -31.28 48.11
CA LYS A 713 38.14 -30.63 49.07
C LYS A 713 38.99 -29.99 50.15
N LYS A 714 39.15 -28.66 50.09
CA LYS A 714 39.76 -27.86 51.16
C LYS A 714 39.01 -28.09 52.47
N SER A 715 37.75 -28.54 52.39
CA SER A 715 36.94 -29.00 53.52
C SER A 715 37.43 -30.29 54.16
N GLU A 716 38.12 -31.22 53.48
CA GLU A 716 38.67 -32.40 54.15
C GLU A 716 39.88 -32.04 55.01
N LEU A 717 40.73 -31.10 54.58
CA LEU A 717 41.84 -30.60 55.41
C LEU A 717 41.34 -29.78 56.60
N LEU A 718 40.32 -28.93 56.40
CA LEU A 718 39.73 -28.14 57.50
C LEU A 718 38.95 -29.03 58.47
N THR A 719 38.29 -30.08 57.98
CA THR A 719 37.59 -31.05 58.83
C THR A 719 38.59 -31.96 59.55
N LEU A 720 39.70 -32.38 58.92
CA LEU A 720 40.76 -33.11 59.62
C LEU A 720 41.45 -32.24 60.66
N MET A 721 41.69 -30.96 60.37
CA MET A 721 42.23 -30.00 61.34
C MET A 721 41.24 -29.72 62.47
N MET A 722 39.94 -29.56 62.18
CA MET A 722 38.93 -29.41 63.24
C MET A 722 38.78 -30.69 64.05
N MET A 723 38.81 -31.89 63.45
CA MET A 723 38.79 -33.15 64.19
C MET A 723 40.07 -33.35 65.02
N ALA A 724 41.24 -32.95 64.52
CA ALA A 724 42.50 -32.99 65.26
C ALA A 724 42.51 -31.99 66.44
N ILE A 725 42.01 -30.76 66.24
CA ILE A 725 41.85 -29.76 67.30
C ILE A 725 40.84 -30.25 68.34
N THR A 726 39.72 -30.83 67.91
CA THR A 726 38.70 -31.40 68.82
C THR A 726 39.25 -32.60 69.59
N GLY A 727 40.06 -33.45 68.95
CA GLY A 727 40.77 -34.56 69.58
C GLY A 727 41.82 -34.11 70.60
N ILE A 728 42.59 -33.06 70.31
CA ILE A 728 43.60 -32.48 71.24
C ILE A 728 42.92 -31.81 72.45
N ILE A 729 41.77 -31.16 72.26
CA ILE A 729 40.98 -30.58 73.35
C ILE A 729 40.38 -31.68 74.27
N LEU A 730 40.06 -32.85 73.73
CA LEU A 730 39.57 -33.99 74.52
C LEU A 730 40.67 -34.74 75.29
N VAL A 731 41.91 -34.77 74.78
CA VAL A 731 43.05 -35.40 75.47
C VAL A 731 43.63 -34.50 76.58
N THR A 732 43.49 -33.19 76.49
CA THR A 732 43.94 -32.23 77.52
C THR A 732 42.92 -31.99 78.66
N ARG A 733 41.75 -32.65 78.61
CA ARG A 733 40.70 -32.61 79.65
C ARG A 733 40.57 -33.90 80.47
N LYS A 734 41.52 -34.83 80.37
CA LYS A 734 41.60 -36.02 81.23
C LYS A 734 42.73 -35.92 82.23
#